data_AF-A9GAK7-F1
#
_entry.id   AF-A9GAK7-F1
#
_cell.length_a   1.000
_cell.length_b   1.000
_cell.length_c   1.000
_cell.angle_alpha   90.00
_cell.angle_beta   90.00
_cell.angle_gamma   90.00
#
_symmetry.space_group_name_H-M   'P 1'
#
loop_
_entity.id
_entity.type
_entity.pdbx_description
1 polymer ?
#
loop_
_entity_poly.entity_id
_entity_poly.type
_entity_poly.pdbx_seq_one_letter_code
_entity_poly.pdbx_strand_id
1 'polypeptide(L)'
;MKIKNLTPLPFGFKVTSRRPPRPELTLIVRGTFTLAPGRPLQLVEGVPALAQGALSAEVYRAEDEERAGECLYPGDFADFKPKADLLLRATCHPPGGKPVPECPVRFAVGSWSKHLRIVGRRVWVDDLLGAFPSAPVPFSQMPIDYAHAFGGPGHAPNPVGAGLGTEELPNVEAPGEPVRSRGDRPAPAGFGPIAPAWPQRSGKLGTAYGRSYRAARFPYHSEDFDWAHFNAAPPDQQVPYLRGDEELVFQNLHPEAPVFGARLPCLRIRAFVNDTSSRFREVKMSLDTLFADLDAGRLVLTWRGVDPVAEDDLDDVRTVLLASEPLGEPPLPEAHYRSIVDAFERDPVAGSLPDGLREEARLPFLDGEGDGEGAPEPAAADPLSELLRERLGGFAAEQQRWVAEAVARIDAAAARRGVDAVGAIEAALQAPRPPIAPPSPEAPLRDARILGALRSRLGKLVALREKEKAKGATALPGLDVIDEILADPRFAALALGGEPAAPEEPGPGRDLSGQDLSGKDLRGADLTGANLTGALLTRANLAGARLAGARLAHATLAQADLTGADLTGADLTGANASGAHAKGAIFAGATLHQSIFDGACLERAVLSGAKGERCVWPGVDLSGAEADTAHFERCILEGAVLRRASLRGARLLRCQLSKASAEGVDLSGAELTRSSLAGADLRGARLVRARGELTVWLGASLADADVRGAALPGAHFTGASAPRARFSGASLAEARFRRASLEGADLSRSDLFGADFGKAVLTGATFRGANLYESKFLQAAGAGCDFEGANLKRSTLEDV
;
A
#
# COMPACT_ATOMS: atom_id res chain seq x y z
N MET A 1 -13.48 3.81 -3.38
CA MET A 1 -12.65 3.73 -4.59
C MET A 1 -12.67 2.36 -5.30
N LYS A 2 -13.05 2.31 -6.58
CA LYS A 2 -12.86 1.18 -7.52
C LYS A 2 -11.59 1.40 -8.36
N ILE A 3 -10.97 0.34 -8.88
CA ILE A 3 -9.76 0.43 -9.71
C ILE A 3 -9.98 -0.26 -11.04
N LYS A 4 -9.66 0.44 -12.14
CA LYS A 4 -9.64 -0.09 -13.51
C LYS A 4 -8.24 0.04 -14.08
N ASN A 5 -7.45 -1.03 -13.99
CA ASN A 5 -6.11 -1.08 -14.57
C ASN A 5 -6.19 -1.68 -15.99
N LEU A 6 -5.88 -0.89 -17.02
CA LEU A 6 -5.77 -1.35 -18.41
C LEU A 6 -4.36 -1.86 -18.74
N THR A 7 -3.43 -1.73 -17.81
CA THR A 7 -2.04 -2.16 -18.00
C THR A 7 -1.83 -3.55 -17.39
N PRO A 8 -0.83 -4.31 -17.86
CA PRO A 8 -0.36 -5.53 -17.20
C PRO A 8 0.52 -5.25 -15.95
N LEU A 9 0.68 -3.98 -15.57
CA LEU A 9 1.65 -3.55 -14.57
C LEU A 9 1.04 -3.55 -13.15
N PRO A 10 1.78 -4.01 -12.12
CA PRO A 10 1.43 -3.84 -10.73
C PRO A 10 1.08 -2.39 -10.38
N PHE A 11 0.03 -2.23 -9.57
CA PHE A 11 -0.47 -0.94 -9.13
C PHE A 11 -0.69 -0.92 -7.62
N GLY A 12 -0.33 0.19 -7.00
CA GLY A 12 -0.54 0.46 -5.59
C GLY A 12 -0.88 1.93 -5.38
N PHE A 13 -1.41 2.22 -4.20
CA PHE A 13 -1.71 3.59 -3.81
C PHE A 13 -1.52 3.80 -2.32
N LYS A 14 -1.26 5.04 -1.92
CA LYS A 14 -1.17 5.49 -0.52
C LYS A 14 -1.75 6.89 -0.38
N VAL A 15 -2.15 7.24 0.84
CA VAL A 15 -2.54 8.61 1.18
C VAL A 15 -1.41 9.28 1.93
N THR A 16 -1.07 10.50 1.52
CA THR A 16 -0.06 11.35 2.16
C THR A 16 -0.53 12.80 2.09
N SER A 17 0.29 13.74 2.53
CA SER A 17 0.08 15.16 2.24
C SER A 17 1.39 15.90 2.29
N ARG A 18 1.80 16.46 1.16
CA ARG A 18 2.96 17.35 1.09
C ARG A 18 2.64 18.75 1.64
N ARG A 19 1.37 19.13 1.58
CA ARG A 19 0.86 20.44 2.02
C ARG A 19 -0.40 20.25 2.86
N PRO A 20 -0.28 19.77 4.11
CA PRO A 20 -1.40 19.62 5.00
C PRO A 20 -2.16 20.94 5.22
N PRO A 21 -3.48 20.90 5.48
CA PRO A 21 -4.28 19.71 5.78
C PRO A 21 -4.81 18.98 4.54
N ARG A 22 -4.40 19.36 3.32
CA ARG A 22 -4.99 18.82 2.09
C ARG A 22 -4.46 17.40 1.80
N PRO A 23 -5.28 16.33 1.89
CA PRO A 23 -4.82 14.98 1.57
C PRO A 23 -4.46 14.85 0.09
N GLU A 24 -3.51 13.98 -0.20
CA GLU A 24 -3.04 13.65 -1.54
C GLU A 24 -3.00 12.13 -1.71
N LEU A 25 -3.62 11.65 -2.79
CA LEU A 25 -3.54 10.28 -3.27
C LEU A 25 -2.26 10.10 -4.08
N THR A 26 -1.38 9.22 -3.60
CA THR A 26 -0.20 8.77 -4.33
C THR A 26 -0.54 7.49 -5.09
N LEU A 27 -0.36 7.50 -6.41
CA LEU A 27 -0.54 6.38 -7.32
C LEU A 27 0.82 5.84 -7.73
N ILE A 28 0.99 4.53 -7.72
CA ILE A 28 2.26 3.85 -7.97
C ILE A 28 2.03 2.76 -9.01
N VAL A 29 2.79 2.80 -10.09
CA VAL A 29 2.76 1.77 -11.14
C VAL A 29 4.18 1.30 -11.37
N ARG A 30 4.42 -0.01 -11.38
CA ARG A 30 5.76 -0.58 -11.58
C ARG A 30 5.78 -1.54 -12.74
N GLY A 31 6.80 -1.45 -13.59
CA GLY A 31 7.05 -2.38 -14.68
C GLY A 31 8.40 -3.08 -14.56
N THR A 32 8.47 -4.32 -15.01
CA THR A 32 9.67 -5.14 -15.04
C THR A 32 9.91 -5.68 -16.43
N PHE A 33 11.12 -5.47 -16.92
CA PHE A 33 11.54 -5.75 -18.28
C PHE A 33 12.75 -6.67 -18.25
N THR A 34 12.85 -7.55 -19.24
CA THR A 34 14.07 -8.33 -19.48
C THR A 34 15.17 -7.41 -19.97
N LEU A 35 16.38 -7.57 -19.46
CA LEU A 35 17.55 -6.79 -19.84
C LEU A 35 18.69 -7.75 -20.20
N ALA A 36 19.09 -7.76 -21.47
CA ALA A 36 20.15 -8.61 -21.98
C ALA A 36 20.91 -7.92 -23.13
N PRO A 37 22.20 -8.19 -23.32
CA PRO A 37 22.97 -7.62 -24.42
C PRO A 37 22.35 -7.92 -25.78
N GLY A 38 22.23 -6.89 -26.63
CA GLY A 38 21.75 -7.02 -28.01
C GLY A 38 20.25 -7.34 -28.15
N ARG A 39 19.49 -7.35 -27.05
CA ARG A 39 18.03 -7.57 -27.08
C ARG A 39 17.29 -6.30 -26.64
N PRO A 40 16.19 -5.93 -27.31
CA PRO A 40 15.34 -4.84 -26.84
C PRO A 40 14.74 -5.20 -25.48
N LEU A 41 14.44 -4.18 -24.67
CA LEU A 41 13.66 -4.39 -23.44
C LEU A 41 12.29 -4.95 -23.81
N GLN A 42 11.96 -6.10 -23.22
CA GLN A 42 10.63 -6.70 -23.34
C GLN A 42 10.00 -6.75 -21.97
N LEU A 43 8.72 -6.42 -21.89
CA LEU A 43 7.97 -6.58 -20.66
C LEU A 43 8.02 -8.06 -20.26
N VAL A 44 8.30 -8.35 -18.99
CA VAL A 44 8.28 -9.74 -18.49
C VAL A 44 6.83 -10.24 -18.46
N GLU A 45 6.44 -10.99 -19.48
CA GLU A 45 5.09 -11.51 -19.65
C GLU A 45 4.91 -12.91 -19.06
N GLY A 46 3.70 -13.18 -18.56
CA GLY A 46 3.26 -14.45 -17.99
C GLY A 46 1.88 -14.30 -17.35
N VAL A 47 1.05 -15.36 -17.39
CA VAL A 47 -0.40 -15.37 -17.05
C VAL A 47 -0.77 -14.41 -15.89
N PRO A 48 -1.65 -13.42 -16.10
CA PRO A 48 -1.42 -12.19 -16.87
C PRO A 48 -0.93 -10.99 -16.00
N ALA A 49 -0.52 -11.20 -14.74
CA ALA A 49 0.03 -10.14 -13.86
C ALA A 49 1.12 -10.64 -12.87
N LEU A 50 1.49 -11.93 -12.98
CA LEU A 50 2.32 -12.61 -11.99
C LEU A 50 3.81 -12.47 -12.26
N ALA A 51 4.19 -12.50 -13.54
CA ALA A 51 5.58 -12.41 -13.96
C ALA A 51 6.20 -11.03 -13.67
N GLN A 52 5.36 -10.00 -13.52
CA GLN A 52 5.78 -8.65 -13.16
C GLN A 52 6.21 -8.50 -11.68
N GLY A 53 6.07 -9.50 -10.80
CA GLY A 53 6.45 -9.34 -9.37
C GLY A 53 5.56 -8.36 -8.60
N ALA A 54 5.57 -8.42 -7.27
CA ALA A 54 4.66 -7.63 -6.42
C ALA A 54 5.26 -6.26 -6.15
N LEU A 55 4.46 -5.20 -6.00
CA LEU A 55 5.01 -3.99 -5.37
C LEU A 55 5.59 -4.38 -4.01
N SER A 56 6.83 -3.97 -3.76
CA SER A 56 7.58 -4.43 -2.59
C SER A 56 8.03 -3.27 -1.72
N ALA A 57 8.16 -3.54 -0.42
CA ALA A 57 8.96 -2.73 0.48
C ALA A 57 10.46 -2.88 0.14
N GLU A 58 11.33 -2.21 0.89
CA GLU A 58 12.77 -2.48 0.85
C GLU A 58 13.07 -3.96 1.13
N VAL A 59 13.91 -4.56 0.29
CA VAL A 59 14.34 -5.96 0.43
C VAL A 59 15.78 -5.99 0.93
N TYR A 60 16.02 -6.78 1.98
CA TYR A 60 17.33 -7.00 2.60
C TYR A 60 17.81 -8.43 2.36
N ARG A 61 19.04 -8.75 2.76
CA ARG A 61 19.52 -10.14 2.78
C ARG A 61 18.67 -10.94 3.76
N ALA A 62 18.38 -12.21 3.44
CA ALA A 62 17.50 -13.06 4.25
C ALA A 62 18.01 -13.29 5.69
N GLU A 63 19.32 -13.13 5.90
CA GLU A 63 20.00 -13.28 7.20
C GLU A 63 19.95 -12.00 8.06
N ASP A 64 19.53 -10.86 7.49
CA ASP A 64 19.44 -9.57 8.18
C ASP A 64 18.04 -9.36 8.77
N GLU A 65 17.76 -10.09 9.87
CA GLU A 65 16.46 -10.04 10.56
C GLU A 65 16.13 -8.63 11.11
N GLU A 66 17.15 -7.83 11.44
CA GLU A 66 17.02 -6.47 11.98
C GLU A 66 16.83 -5.40 10.89
N ARG A 67 16.98 -5.75 9.61
CA ARG A 67 16.87 -4.83 8.45
C ARG A 67 17.74 -3.57 8.59
N ALA A 68 18.88 -3.71 9.25
CA ALA A 68 19.80 -2.62 9.56
C ALA A 68 21.01 -2.58 8.61
N GLY A 69 21.22 -3.65 7.84
CA GLY A 69 22.31 -3.82 6.90
C GLY A 69 22.01 -3.26 5.51
N GLU A 70 22.54 -3.94 4.49
CA GLU A 70 22.46 -3.51 3.10
C GLU A 70 21.05 -3.73 2.52
N CYS A 71 20.47 -2.66 1.98
CA CYS A 71 19.27 -2.73 1.17
C CYS A 71 19.64 -3.22 -0.25
N LEU A 72 19.00 -4.30 -0.70
CA LEU A 72 19.25 -4.91 -2.01
C LEU A 72 18.30 -4.38 -3.09
N TYR A 73 17.03 -4.16 -2.73
CA TYR A 73 16.01 -3.60 -3.63
C TYR A 73 15.30 -2.42 -2.96
N PRO A 74 15.18 -1.27 -3.64
CA PRO A 74 14.45 -0.13 -3.10
C PRO A 74 12.95 -0.44 -2.98
N GLY A 75 12.29 0.14 -1.99
CA GLY A 75 10.84 0.03 -1.84
C GLY A 75 10.07 0.85 -2.90
N ASP A 76 8.92 0.31 -3.33
CA ASP A 76 8.01 0.95 -4.27
C ASP A 76 7.08 1.97 -3.60
N PHE A 77 6.87 1.89 -2.28
CA PHE A 77 5.83 2.62 -1.55
C PHE A 77 6.25 3.99 -0.99
N ALA A 78 7.22 4.64 -1.65
CA ALA A 78 7.54 6.04 -1.39
C ALA A 78 6.32 6.94 -1.62
N ASP A 79 6.07 7.86 -0.68
CA ASP A 79 4.96 8.82 -0.78
C ASP A 79 5.21 9.82 -1.92
N PHE A 80 6.43 10.32 -2.02
CA PHE A 80 6.84 11.25 -3.07
C PHE A 80 8.35 11.30 -3.18
N LYS A 81 8.90 11.29 -4.40
CA LYS A 81 10.33 11.49 -4.64
C LYS A 81 10.54 12.82 -5.36
N PRO A 82 11.35 13.77 -4.85
CA PRO A 82 11.61 15.03 -5.55
C PRO A 82 12.41 14.86 -6.86
N LYS A 83 13.15 13.75 -7.01
CA LYS A 83 14.00 13.42 -8.16
C LYS A 83 13.87 11.94 -8.51
N ALA A 84 14.28 11.56 -9.72
CA ALA A 84 14.37 10.16 -10.10
C ALA A 84 15.63 9.50 -9.51
N ASP A 85 15.48 8.26 -9.04
CA ASP A 85 16.57 7.40 -8.60
C ASP A 85 17.11 6.57 -9.77
N LEU A 86 18.43 6.60 -9.98
CA LEU A 86 19.14 5.67 -10.85
C LEU A 86 19.91 4.67 -9.98
N LEU A 87 19.54 3.40 -10.06
CA LEU A 87 20.07 2.36 -9.19
C LEU A 87 20.53 1.15 -10.02
N LEU A 88 21.58 0.49 -9.56
CA LEU A 88 22.12 -0.69 -10.23
C LEU A 88 22.59 -1.72 -9.19
N ARG A 89 22.22 -2.98 -9.42
CA ARG A 89 22.82 -4.17 -8.82
C ARG A 89 23.56 -4.94 -9.91
N ALA A 90 24.85 -5.17 -9.70
CA ALA A 90 25.69 -5.83 -10.67
C ALA A 90 26.99 -6.38 -10.07
N THR A 91 27.58 -7.30 -10.82
CA THR A 91 28.95 -7.78 -10.62
C THR A 91 29.88 -7.17 -11.66
N CYS A 92 31.07 -6.74 -11.25
CA CYS A 92 32.13 -6.34 -12.16
C CYS A 92 32.71 -7.57 -12.87
N HIS A 93 32.84 -7.50 -14.20
CA HIS A 93 33.43 -8.53 -15.04
C HIS A 93 34.56 -7.90 -15.89
N PRO A 94 35.84 -8.19 -15.58
CA PRO A 94 36.97 -7.74 -16.39
C PRO A 94 36.87 -8.18 -17.86
N PRO A 95 37.30 -7.33 -18.81
CA PRO A 95 37.27 -7.65 -20.23
C PRO A 95 37.94 -8.98 -20.57
N GLY A 96 37.22 -9.84 -21.30
CA GLY A 96 37.72 -11.14 -21.74
C GLY A 96 37.90 -12.17 -20.62
N GLY A 97 37.32 -11.96 -19.44
CA GLY A 97 37.33 -12.90 -18.32
C GLY A 97 38.70 -13.14 -17.69
N LYS A 98 39.71 -12.33 -18.04
CA LYS A 98 41.07 -12.46 -17.51
C LYS A 98 41.15 -11.84 -16.12
N PRO A 99 41.75 -12.53 -15.13
CA PRO A 99 41.97 -11.93 -13.82
C PRO A 99 42.84 -10.68 -13.92
N VAL A 100 42.36 -9.55 -13.38
CA VAL A 100 43.08 -8.28 -13.35
C VAL A 100 43.10 -7.71 -11.93
N PRO A 101 44.14 -6.95 -11.55
CA PRO A 101 44.19 -6.29 -10.24
C PRO A 101 43.15 -5.18 -10.08
N GLU A 102 42.70 -4.59 -11.18
CA GLU A 102 41.78 -3.45 -11.19
C GLU A 102 40.97 -3.44 -12.49
N CYS A 103 39.69 -3.07 -12.39
CA CYS A 103 38.77 -2.91 -13.51
C CYS A 103 37.86 -1.69 -13.29
N PRO A 104 37.84 -0.70 -14.21
CA PRO A 104 36.86 0.37 -14.14
C PRO A 104 35.49 -0.12 -14.64
N VAL A 105 34.42 0.34 -14.00
CA VAL A 105 33.05 0.10 -14.46
C VAL A 105 32.33 1.41 -14.72
N ARG A 106 31.34 1.37 -15.61
CA ARG A 106 30.50 2.54 -15.94
C ARG A 106 29.04 2.15 -16.04
N PHE A 107 28.18 2.97 -15.46
CA PHE A 107 26.74 2.97 -15.68
C PHE A 107 26.31 4.36 -16.14
N ALA A 108 25.55 4.44 -17.24
CA ALA A 108 25.04 5.70 -17.78
C ALA A 108 23.58 5.58 -18.22
N VAL A 109 22.86 6.70 -18.08
CA VAL A 109 21.44 6.85 -18.43
C VAL A 109 21.26 8.23 -19.06
N GLY A 110 20.98 8.28 -20.36
CA GLY A 110 20.91 9.52 -21.11
C GLY A 110 22.20 10.35 -20.98
N SER A 111 22.08 11.57 -20.46
CA SER A 111 23.24 12.45 -20.22
C SER A 111 23.98 12.18 -18.91
N TRP A 112 23.40 11.39 -18.00
CA TRP A 112 24.01 11.05 -16.72
C TRP A 112 24.97 9.86 -16.87
N SER A 113 26.09 9.89 -16.15
CA SER A 113 27.09 8.81 -16.15
C SER A 113 27.87 8.79 -14.84
N LYS A 114 28.09 7.60 -14.29
CA LYS A 114 28.96 7.37 -13.12
C LYS A 114 29.94 6.24 -13.38
N HIS A 115 31.14 6.41 -12.84
CA HIS A 115 32.24 5.45 -12.92
C HIS A 115 32.65 5.03 -11.51
N LEU A 116 32.96 3.75 -11.36
CA LEU A 116 33.58 3.21 -10.15
C LEU A 116 34.89 2.52 -10.50
N ARG A 117 35.83 2.58 -9.56
CA ARG A 117 37.09 1.85 -9.60
C ARG A 117 36.89 0.56 -8.82
N ILE A 118 37.00 -0.59 -9.49
CA ILE A 118 36.89 -1.89 -8.84
C ILE A 118 38.30 -2.49 -8.71
N VAL A 119 38.74 -2.71 -7.49
CA VAL A 119 40.09 -3.17 -7.17
C VAL A 119 40.05 -4.51 -6.45
N GLY A 120 41.03 -5.37 -6.76
CA GLY A 120 41.17 -6.67 -6.13
C GLY A 120 41.36 -6.58 -4.61
N ARG A 121 41.26 -7.74 -3.95
CA ARG A 121 41.42 -7.85 -2.49
C ARG A 121 42.74 -7.23 -2.04
N ARG A 122 42.69 -6.39 -1.01
CA ARG A 122 43.84 -5.74 -0.39
C ARG A 122 43.71 -5.78 1.13
N VAL A 123 44.84 -5.81 1.81
CA VAL A 123 44.96 -5.70 3.28
C VAL A 123 45.96 -4.62 3.63
N TRP A 124 45.96 -4.17 4.88
CA TRP A 124 47.02 -3.32 5.39
C TRP A 124 48.32 -4.12 5.58
N VAL A 125 49.43 -3.55 5.12
CA VAL A 125 50.79 -4.04 5.39
C VAL A 125 51.49 -2.96 6.20
N ASP A 126 52.01 -3.33 7.37
CA ASP A 126 52.77 -2.42 8.22
C ASP A 126 54.28 -2.67 8.01
N ASP A 127 55.05 -1.61 7.76
CA ASP A 127 56.52 -1.65 7.72
C ASP A 127 57.15 -0.54 8.59
N LEU A 128 58.48 -0.40 8.52
CA LEU A 128 59.25 0.62 9.27
C LEU A 128 58.92 2.08 8.90
N LEU A 129 58.32 2.32 7.73
CA LEU A 129 57.96 3.63 7.19
C LEU A 129 56.46 3.95 7.32
N GLY A 130 55.62 2.95 7.62
CA GLY A 130 54.21 3.14 7.95
C GLY A 130 53.30 2.00 7.46
N ALA A 131 51.99 2.23 7.55
CA ALA A 131 50.98 1.31 7.03
C ALA A 131 50.57 1.68 5.60
N PHE A 132 50.60 0.73 4.68
CA PHE A 132 50.18 0.93 3.28
C PHE A 132 49.33 -0.26 2.77
N PRO A 133 48.48 -0.06 1.75
CA PRO A 133 47.73 -1.15 1.12
C PRO A 133 48.65 -2.17 0.43
N SER A 134 48.37 -3.45 0.59
CA SER A 134 49.00 -4.51 -0.21
C SER A 134 48.76 -4.32 -1.71
N ALA A 135 49.57 -4.98 -2.54
CA ALA A 135 49.24 -5.12 -3.96
C ALA A 135 47.86 -5.80 -4.11
N PRO A 136 46.98 -5.32 -5.00
CA PRO A 136 45.66 -5.92 -5.21
C PRO A 136 45.78 -7.31 -5.83
N VAL A 137 45.09 -8.29 -5.24
CA VAL A 137 45.01 -9.65 -5.78
C VAL A 137 44.15 -9.65 -7.04
N PRO A 138 44.63 -10.16 -8.20
CA PRO A 138 43.82 -10.22 -9.41
C PRO A 138 42.51 -10.98 -9.23
N PHE A 139 41.42 -10.46 -9.81
CA PHE A 139 40.08 -11.04 -9.73
C PHE A 139 39.45 -11.20 -11.12
N SER A 140 38.62 -12.24 -11.30
CA SER A 140 37.83 -12.48 -12.52
C SER A 140 36.39 -11.96 -12.41
N GLN A 141 35.93 -11.70 -11.19
CA GLN A 141 34.66 -11.05 -10.90
C GLN A 141 34.71 -10.41 -9.52
N MET A 142 33.97 -9.32 -9.32
CA MET A 142 33.89 -8.62 -8.03
C MET A 142 32.50 -8.01 -7.86
N PRO A 143 31.72 -8.39 -6.83
CA PRO A 143 30.42 -7.77 -6.56
C PRO A 143 30.55 -6.25 -6.36
N ILE A 144 29.55 -5.50 -6.82
CA ILE A 144 29.46 -4.04 -6.60
C ILE A 144 28.32 -3.79 -5.63
N ASP A 145 28.66 -3.81 -4.34
CA ASP A 145 27.72 -3.67 -3.24
C ASP A 145 28.36 -2.81 -2.12
N TYR A 146 27.59 -2.43 -1.10
CA TYR A 146 28.10 -1.60 -0.01
C TYR A 146 29.00 -2.37 0.96
N ALA A 147 28.91 -3.70 1.02
CA ALA A 147 29.83 -4.52 1.81
C ALA A 147 31.27 -4.44 1.30
N HIS A 148 31.43 -4.29 -0.03
CA HIS A 148 32.72 -4.10 -0.68
C HIS A 148 33.14 -2.62 -0.82
N ALA A 149 32.29 -1.67 -0.39
CA ALA A 149 32.58 -0.24 -0.40
C ALA A 149 33.21 0.23 0.92
N PHE A 150 33.75 1.45 0.94
CA PHE A 150 34.33 2.01 2.18
C PHE A 150 33.31 2.07 3.31
N GLY A 151 33.70 1.58 4.49
CA GLY A 151 32.85 1.56 5.68
C GLY A 151 33.37 0.59 6.73
N GLY A 152 32.46 0.09 7.56
CA GLY A 152 32.74 -0.94 8.55
C GLY A 152 32.06 -0.68 9.90
N PRO A 153 32.23 -1.59 10.88
CA PRO A 153 31.59 -1.47 12.18
C PRO A 153 31.85 -0.10 12.83
N GLY A 154 30.78 0.59 13.22
CA GLY A 154 30.86 1.94 13.80
C GLY A 154 30.92 3.09 12.78
N HIS A 155 30.98 2.81 11.47
CA HIS A 155 30.86 3.82 10.43
C HIS A 155 29.41 3.97 9.97
N ALA A 156 28.65 4.87 10.60
CA ALA A 156 27.22 5.01 10.38
C ALA A 156 26.78 5.20 8.90
N PRO A 157 27.52 5.88 8.01
CA PRO A 157 27.16 5.99 6.59
C PRO A 157 27.20 4.66 5.81
N ASN A 158 27.97 3.68 6.27
CA ASN A 158 28.01 2.33 5.69
C ASN A 158 28.55 1.34 6.74
N PRO A 159 27.70 0.84 7.65
CA PRO A 159 28.12 0.01 8.77
C PRO A 159 28.59 -1.39 8.36
N VAL A 160 28.20 -1.85 7.16
CA VAL A 160 28.53 -3.17 6.61
C VAL A 160 29.75 -3.18 5.69
N GLY A 161 30.33 -2.01 5.40
CA GLY A 161 31.43 -1.86 4.47
C GLY A 161 32.78 -2.37 4.97
N ALA A 162 33.82 -2.11 4.18
CA ALA A 162 35.20 -2.51 4.43
C ALA A 162 36.15 -1.30 4.55
N GLY A 163 37.23 -1.47 5.30
CA GLY A 163 38.32 -0.52 5.50
C GLY A 163 38.44 0.03 6.92
N LEU A 164 37.33 0.19 7.65
CA LEU A 164 37.32 0.65 9.04
C LEU A 164 37.04 -0.50 10.01
N GLY A 165 38.03 -0.87 10.81
CA GLY A 165 37.89 -1.96 11.79
C GLY A 165 37.77 -3.35 11.17
N THR A 166 38.00 -3.48 9.86
CA THR A 166 38.02 -4.74 9.12
C THR A 166 39.44 -5.12 8.70
N GLU A 167 39.68 -6.40 8.43
CA GLU A 167 40.98 -6.87 7.91
C GLU A 167 41.23 -6.40 6.48
N GLU A 168 40.16 -6.33 5.68
CA GLU A 168 40.22 -6.01 4.26
C GLU A 168 39.91 -4.53 3.99
N LEU A 169 40.53 -4.02 2.93
CA LEU A 169 40.26 -2.73 2.33
C LEU A 169 39.11 -2.82 1.33
N PRO A 170 38.39 -1.72 1.05
CA PRO A 170 37.29 -1.73 0.09
C PRO A 170 37.75 -2.10 -1.32
N ASN A 171 36.88 -2.81 -2.05
CA ASN A 171 37.06 -3.17 -3.45
C ASN A 171 36.33 -2.21 -4.39
N VAL A 172 35.26 -1.56 -3.91
CA VAL A 172 34.47 -0.60 -4.66
C VAL A 172 34.84 0.82 -4.20
N GLU A 173 35.50 1.58 -5.07
CA GLU A 173 35.98 2.92 -4.76
C GLU A 173 35.51 3.95 -5.80
N ALA A 174 35.39 5.21 -5.38
CA ALA A 174 35.29 6.32 -6.32
C ALA A 174 36.67 6.56 -6.96
N PRO A 175 36.77 6.73 -8.30
CA PRO A 175 38.07 6.89 -8.97
C PRO A 175 38.95 8.03 -8.43
N GLY A 176 38.33 9.11 -7.91
CA GLY A 176 39.03 10.27 -7.36
C GLY A 176 39.41 10.16 -5.88
N GLU A 177 38.89 9.17 -5.15
CA GLU A 177 39.04 9.06 -3.68
C GLU A 177 39.44 7.63 -3.24
N PRO A 178 40.53 7.06 -3.77
CA PRO A 178 40.97 5.73 -3.38
C PRO A 178 41.54 5.72 -1.95
N VAL A 179 41.36 4.61 -1.22
CA VAL A 179 41.97 4.44 0.11
C VAL A 179 43.45 4.13 -0.05
N ARG A 180 44.29 5.04 0.43
CA ARG A 180 45.76 4.98 0.41
C ARG A 180 46.36 4.96 1.81
N SER A 181 45.68 5.54 2.80
CA SER A 181 46.12 5.61 4.19
C SER A 181 45.00 5.24 5.17
N ARG A 182 45.35 4.77 6.38
CA ARG A 182 44.37 4.43 7.44
C ARG A 182 43.55 5.65 7.90
N GLY A 183 44.01 6.87 7.59
CA GLY A 183 43.32 8.11 7.89
C GLY A 183 42.27 8.51 6.86
N ASP A 184 42.27 7.89 5.68
CA ASP A 184 41.35 8.25 4.60
C ASP A 184 39.91 7.89 4.99
N ARG A 185 38.97 8.79 4.66
CA ARG A 185 37.53 8.63 4.96
C ARG A 185 36.69 9.00 3.73
N PRO A 186 36.86 8.29 2.59
CA PRO A 186 36.05 8.56 1.40
C PRO A 186 34.57 8.23 1.65
N ALA A 187 33.68 8.81 0.84
CA ALA A 187 32.28 8.41 0.89
C ALA A 187 32.09 6.96 0.39
N PRO A 188 31.14 6.18 0.95
CA PRO A 188 30.83 4.85 0.43
C PRO A 188 30.44 4.92 -1.05
N ALA A 189 31.23 4.27 -1.90
CA ALA A 189 31.01 4.27 -3.34
C ALA A 189 30.15 3.06 -3.75
N GLY A 190 29.18 3.26 -4.63
CA GLY A 190 28.31 2.18 -5.08
C GLY A 190 27.25 2.69 -6.06
N PHE A 191 26.40 1.77 -6.53
CA PHE A 191 25.21 2.09 -7.31
C PHE A 191 23.89 1.68 -6.64
N GLY A 192 23.96 0.87 -5.59
CA GLY A 192 22.80 0.29 -4.91
C GLY A 192 22.01 1.29 -4.06
N PRO A 193 20.83 0.88 -3.57
CA PRO A 193 19.98 1.74 -2.75
C PRO A 193 20.56 1.92 -1.35
N ILE A 194 20.51 3.14 -0.83
CA ILE A 194 20.85 3.45 0.55
C ILE A 194 19.70 3.00 1.46
N ALA A 195 20.02 2.27 2.52
CA ALA A 195 19.02 1.79 3.46
C ALA A 195 18.32 2.96 4.21
N PRO A 196 17.01 2.89 4.47
CA PRO A 196 16.26 3.93 5.19
C PRO A 196 16.80 4.22 6.59
N ALA A 197 17.37 3.21 7.26
CA ALA A 197 17.93 3.34 8.60
C ALA A 197 19.24 4.15 8.62
N TRP A 198 19.97 4.21 7.51
CA TRP A 198 21.27 4.87 7.44
C TRP A 198 21.14 6.40 7.46
N PRO A 199 22.09 7.15 8.06
CA PRO A 199 21.98 8.58 8.31
C PRO A 199 21.63 9.43 7.08
N GLN A 200 22.07 9.02 5.89
CA GLN A 200 21.80 9.71 4.62
C GLN A 200 20.30 9.78 4.27
N ARG A 201 19.49 8.87 4.85
CA ARG A 201 18.02 8.86 4.74
C ARG A 201 17.36 9.12 6.09
N SER A 202 17.78 8.46 7.17
CA SER A 202 17.14 8.64 8.49
C SER A 202 17.30 10.05 9.05
N GLY A 203 18.36 10.78 8.68
CA GLY A 203 18.54 12.19 9.03
C GLY A 203 17.54 13.15 8.38
N LYS A 204 16.73 12.68 7.43
CA LYS A 204 15.75 13.48 6.66
C LYS A 204 14.31 13.36 7.15
N LEU A 205 14.06 12.55 8.18
CA LEU A 205 12.72 12.29 8.74
C LEU A 205 12.06 13.52 9.39
N GLY A 206 12.80 14.62 9.56
CA GLY A 206 12.35 15.80 10.29
C GLY A 206 12.30 15.57 11.81
N THR A 207 12.16 16.65 12.55
CA THR A 207 12.13 16.70 14.02
C THR A 207 11.03 17.62 14.53
N ALA A 208 10.46 18.49 13.70
CA ALA A 208 9.51 19.52 14.08
C ALA A 208 8.07 19.00 14.22
N TYR A 209 7.88 18.02 15.07
CA TYR A 209 6.61 17.35 15.30
C TYR A 209 5.93 17.77 16.62
N GLY A 210 6.16 19.03 17.02
CA GLY A 210 5.59 19.63 18.23
C GLY A 210 4.10 20.02 18.10
N ARG A 211 3.68 21.00 18.90
CA ARG A 211 2.27 21.46 18.94
C ARG A 211 1.77 22.02 17.60
N SER A 212 2.61 22.73 16.85
CA SER A 212 2.27 23.27 15.52
C SER A 212 1.98 22.15 14.52
N TYR A 213 2.79 21.10 14.53
CA TYR A 213 2.59 19.90 13.71
C TYR A 213 1.26 19.21 14.02
N ARG A 214 0.97 18.93 15.30
CA ARG A 214 -0.29 18.27 15.70
C ARG A 214 -1.53 19.02 15.24
N ALA A 215 -1.49 20.35 15.35
CA ALA A 215 -2.65 21.19 15.06
C ALA A 215 -2.91 21.39 13.56
N ALA A 216 -1.90 21.27 12.72
CA ALA A 216 -1.98 21.69 11.31
C ALA A 216 -1.54 20.64 10.29
N ARG A 217 -0.75 19.63 10.68
CA ARG A 217 -0.09 18.70 9.75
C ARG A 217 -0.34 17.23 10.02
N PHE A 218 -0.66 16.86 11.24
CA PHE A 218 -1.07 15.52 11.59
C PHE A 218 -2.22 15.00 10.70
N PRO A 219 -2.21 13.75 10.20
CA PRO A 219 -1.27 12.63 10.46
C PRO A 219 -0.04 12.56 9.52
N TYR A 220 0.25 13.61 8.76
CA TYR A 220 1.26 13.58 7.70
C TYR A 220 2.68 13.89 8.20
N HIS A 221 3.66 14.03 7.31
CA HIS A 221 5.04 14.35 7.69
C HIS A 221 5.19 15.78 8.26
N SER A 222 6.20 15.98 9.11
CA SER A 222 6.52 17.28 9.70
C SER A 222 6.86 18.34 8.64
N GLU A 223 6.88 19.61 9.06
CA GLU A 223 7.23 20.71 8.15
C GLU A 223 8.69 20.65 7.70
N ASP A 224 9.58 20.13 8.54
CA ASP A 224 11.01 19.96 8.27
C ASP A 224 11.37 18.57 7.70
N PHE A 225 10.36 17.74 7.36
CA PHE A 225 10.60 16.49 6.64
C PHE A 225 11.18 16.78 5.25
N ASP A 226 12.35 16.23 4.97
CA ASP A 226 12.97 16.32 3.65
C ASP A 226 12.51 15.14 2.79
N TRP A 227 11.73 15.44 1.75
CA TRP A 227 11.21 14.46 0.80
C TRP A 227 12.28 13.65 0.07
N ALA A 228 13.53 14.12 0.02
CA ALA A 228 14.65 13.33 -0.46
C ALA A 228 15.01 12.15 0.48
N HIS A 229 14.27 11.96 1.59
CA HIS A 229 14.25 10.72 2.37
C HIS A 229 13.83 9.52 1.51
N PHE A 230 12.89 9.73 0.60
CA PHE A 230 12.35 8.68 -0.26
C PHE A 230 13.23 8.37 -1.48
N ASN A 231 14.21 9.23 -1.79
CA ASN A 231 15.23 8.90 -2.77
C ASN A 231 16.21 7.88 -2.17
N ALA A 232 16.16 6.66 -2.68
CA ALA A 232 17.05 5.58 -2.25
C ALA A 232 18.43 5.70 -2.91
N ALA A 233 18.55 6.40 -4.05
CA ALA A 233 19.84 6.57 -4.70
C ALA A 233 20.73 7.57 -3.95
N PRO A 234 22.06 7.37 -3.94
CA PRO A 234 23.01 8.40 -3.55
C PRO A 234 22.79 9.74 -4.29
N PRO A 235 23.13 10.90 -3.71
CA PRO A 235 22.82 12.21 -4.31
C PRO A 235 23.33 12.40 -5.74
N ASP A 236 24.47 11.81 -6.08
CA ASP A 236 25.07 11.87 -7.42
C ASP A 236 24.33 11.00 -8.46
N GLN A 237 23.41 10.13 -8.02
CA GLN A 237 22.54 9.29 -8.84
C GLN A 237 21.07 9.77 -8.87
N GLN A 238 20.78 10.94 -8.30
CA GLN A 238 19.44 11.53 -8.29
C GLN A 238 19.31 12.57 -9.42
N VAL A 239 18.53 12.22 -10.44
CA VAL A 239 18.40 13.01 -11.69
C VAL A 239 17.00 13.61 -11.83
N PRO A 240 16.76 14.57 -12.75
CA PRO A 240 15.39 14.95 -13.12
C PRO A 240 14.57 13.73 -13.54
N TYR A 241 13.23 13.78 -13.40
CA TYR A 241 12.39 12.65 -13.79
C TYR A 241 12.66 12.18 -15.21
N LEU A 242 12.69 10.86 -15.36
CA LEU A 242 13.00 10.23 -16.63
C LEU A 242 11.84 10.43 -17.60
N ARG A 243 12.18 10.59 -18.87
CA ARG A 243 11.23 10.70 -19.97
C ARG A 243 10.68 9.32 -20.37
N GLY A 244 11.47 8.26 -20.20
CA GLY A 244 11.10 6.88 -20.48
C GLY A 244 11.63 6.34 -21.81
N ASP A 245 12.58 7.02 -22.45
CA ASP A 245 13.22 6.61 -23.70
C ASP A 245 14.74 6.84 -23.71
N GLU A 246 15.32 7.06 -22.54
CA GLU A 246 16.75 7.24 -22.31
C GLU A 246 17.54 6.02 -22.79
N GLU A 247 18.74 6.29 -23.33
CA GLU A 247 19.75 5.27 -23.64
C GLU A 247 20.49 4.88 -22.35
N LEU A 248 20.67 3.59 -22.15
CA LEU A 248 21.40 2.97 -21.05
C LEU A 248 22.74 2.43 -21.58
N VAL A 249 23.81 2.59 -20.81
CA VAL A 249 25.11 1.99 -21.12
C VAL A 249 25.71 1.35 -19.88
N PHE A 250 26.15 0.10 -20.04
CA PHE A 250 26.84 -0.68 -19.02
C PHE A 250 28.23 -1.08 -19.55
N GLN A 251 29.28 -0.83 -18.78
CA GLN A 251 30.65 -1.19 -19.13
C GLN A 251 31.29 -2.03 -18.02
N ASN A 252 31.85 -3.19 -18.41
CA ASN A 252 32.49 -4.18 -17.54
C ASN A 252 31.56 -4.71 -16.44
N LEU A 253 30.27 -4.83 -16.77
CA LEU A 253 29.19 -5.25 -15.86
C LEU A 253 28.43 -6.49 -16.39
N HIS A 254 28.99 -7.17 -17.40
CA HIS A 254 28.43 -8.38 -17.98
C HIS A 254 29.56 -9.33 -18.39
N PRO A 255 29.44 -10.65 -18.16
CA PRO A 255 30.54 -11.60 -18.39
C PRO A 255 31.00 -11.67 -19.86
N GLU A 256 30.06 -11.57 -20.80
CA GLU A 256 30.33 -11.76 -22.23
C GLU A 256 30.33 -10.45 -23.04
N ALA A 257 29.85 -9.34 -22.46
CA ALA A 257 29.61 -8.10 -23.17
C ALA A 257 30.29 -6.94 -22.43
N PRO A 258 31.58 -6.66 -22.72
CA PRO A 258 32.36 -5.63 -22.02
C PRO A 258 31.73 -4.24 -22.09
N VAL A 259 30.98 -3.95 -23.15
CA VAL A 259 30.08 -2.80 -23.23
C VAL A 259 28.79 -3.26 -23.88
N PHE A 260 27.65 -3.00 -23.24
CA PHE A 260 26.36 -3.13 -23.93
C PHE A 260 25.42 -2.00 -23.54
N GLY A 261 24.56 -1.63 -24.48
CA GLY A 261 23.53 -0.63 -24.28
C GLY A 261 22.13 -1.22 -24.41
N ALA A 262 21.16 -0.48 -23.89
CA ALA A 262 19.74 -0.73 -24.04
C ALA A 262 19.02 0.61 -24.09
N ARG A 263 17.77 0.65 -24.57
CA ARG A 263 16.94 1.85 -24.52
C ARG A 263 15.70 1.59 -23.69
N LEU A 264 15.30 2.56 -22.87
CA LEU A 264 14.03 2.50 -22.12
C LEU A 264 12.83 2.27 -23.06
N PRO A 265 11.73 1.68 -22.57
CA PRO A 265 10.68 1.08 -23.41
C PRO A 265 9.80 2.08 -24.16
N CYS A 266 10.08 3.38 -24.09
CA CYS A 266 9.28 4.44 -24.71
C CYS A 266 7.81 4.36 -24.27
N LEU A 267 7.57 4.18 -22.97
CA LEU A 267 6.23 3.98 -22.41
C LEU A 267 5.78 5.19 -21.59
N ARG A 268 4.56 5.65 -21.84
CA ARG A 268 3.86 6.68 -21.05
C ARG A 268 2.78 6.02 -20.22
N ILE A 269 2.87 6.12 -18.90
CA ILE A 269 1.80 5.71 -17.99
C ILE A 269 0.87 6.89 -17.76
N ARG A 270 -0.43 6.63 -17.84
CA ARG A 270 -1.49 7.61 -17.59
C ARG A 270 -2.40 7.11 -16.50
N ALA A 271 -2.84 8.02 -15.65
CA ALA A 271 -3.72 7.72 -14.54
C ALA A 271 -4.83 8.78 -14.48
N PHE A 272 -6.04 8.35 -14.14
CA PHE A 272 -7.19 9.25 -14.02
C PHE A 272 -7.96 8.94 -12.76
N VAL A 273 -8.48 9.99 -12.13
CA VAL A 273 -9.30 9.93 -10.92
C VAL A 273 -10.68 10.46 -11.27
N ASN A 274 -11.71 9.66 -11.02
CA ASN A 274 -13.11 10.05 -11.04
C ASN A 274 -13.62 10.16 -9.60
N ASP A 275 -14.03 11.35 -9.19
CA ASP A 275 -14.54 11.58 -7.83
C ASP A 275 -16.06 11.36 -7.71
N THR A 276 -16.59 11.40 -6.49
CA THR A 276 -18.04 11.24 -6.21
C THR A 276 -18.88 12.38 -6.78
N SER A 277 -18.26 13.53 -7.06
CA SER A 277 -18.88 14.64 -7.78
C SER A 277 -18.82 14.47 -9.32
N SER A 278 -18.38 13.30 -9.80
CA SER A 278 -18.19 12.97 -11.22
C SER A 278 -17.20 13.87 -11.95
N ARG A 279 -16.32 14.56 -11.20
CA ARG A 279 -15.17 15.24 -11.78
C ARG A 279 -14.09 14.19 -12.03
N PHE A 280 -13.82 14.04 -13.32
CA PHE A 280 -12.78 13.16 -13.85
C PHE A 280 -11.60 14.03 -14.28
N ARG A 281 -10.40 13.63 -13.85
CA ARG A 281 -9.16 14.39 -14.07
C ARG A 281 -7.97 13.45 -14.24
N GLU A 282 -6.99 13.89 -15.01
CA GLU A 282 -5.73 13.18 -15.17
C GLU A 282 -4.78 13.47 -14.01
N VAL A 283 -4.13 12.42 -13.52
CA VAL A 283 -3.03 12.48 -12.54
C VAL A 283 -1.71 12.42 -13.30
N LYS A 284 -0.86 13.43 -13.10
CA LYS A 284 0.47 13.47 -13.73
C LYS A 284 1.38 12.38 -13.16
N MET A 285 1.64 11.36 -13.97
CA MET A 285 2.57 10.28 -13.65
C MET A 285 4.01 10.66 -14.05
N SER A 286 4.96 10.48 -13.14
CA SER A 286 6.39 10.74 -13.37
C SER A 286 7.18 9.44 -13.22
N LEU A 287 8.08 9.13 -14.15
CA LEU A 287 9.01 8.00 -14.02
C LEU A 287 10.14 8.41 -13.08
N ASP A 288 10.12 7.89 -11.86
CA ASP A 288 10.98 8.37 -10.77
C ASP A 288 11.93 7.31 -10.21
N THR A 289 11.89 6.09 -10.72
CA THR A 289 12.84 5.06 -10.31
C THR A 289 13.20 4.20 -11.50
N LEU A 290 14.50 4.08 -11.76
CA LEU A 290 15.10 3.09 -12.64
C LEU A 290 16.04 2.23 -11.80
N PHE A 291 15.76 0.94 -11.75
CA PHE A 291 16.61 -0.03 -11.07
C PHE A 291 16.99 -1.16 -12.02
N ALA A 292 18.26 -1.24 -12.38
CA ALA A 292 18.81 -2.32 -13.19
C ALA A 292 19.41 -3.40 -12.29
N ASP A 293 18.96 -4.64 -12.44
CA ASP A 293 19.55 -5.81 -11.79
C ASP A 293 20.17 -6.68 -12.88
N LEU A 294 21.46 -6.45 -13.14
CA LEU A 294 22.19 -7.14 -14.20
C LEU A 294 22.47 -8.60 -13.84
N ASP A 295 22.64 -8.89 -12.55
CA ASP A 295 22.83 -10.26 -12.08
C ASP A 295 21.56 -11.10 -12.33
N ALA A 296 20.38 -10.49 -12.25
CA ALA A 296 19.10 -11.13 -12.59
C ALA A 296 18.63 -10.92 -14.04
N GLY A 297 19.34 -10.12 -14.85
CA GLY A 297 18.96 -9.78 -16.23
C GLY A 297 17.64 -9.01 -16.34
N ARG A 298 17.38 -8.06 -15.42
CA ARG A 298 16.10 -7.33 -15.34
C ARG A 298 16.28 -5.83 -15.17
N LEU A 299 15.29 -5.09 -15.66
CA LEU A 299 15.13 -3.66 -15.43
C LEU A 299 13.76 -3.39 -14.78
N VAL A 300 13.74 -2.65 -13.69
CA VAL A 300 12.53 -2.21 -12.99
C VAL A 300 12.36 -0.71 -13.16
N LEU A 301 11.15 -0.30 -13.55
CA LEU A 301 10.75 1.09 -13.73
C LEU A 301 9.52 1.39 -12.86
N THR A 302 9.55 2.46 -12.08
CA THR A 302 8.42 2.87 -11.22
C THR A 302 7.95 4.27 -11.57
N TRP A 303 6.67 4.39 -11.90
CA TRP A 303 5.97 5.64 -12.14
C TRP A 303 5.14 6.02 -10.92
N ARG A 304 5.23 7.30 -10.51
CA ARG A 304 4.47 7.83 -9.39
C ARG A 304 3.69 9.08 -9.79
N GLY A 305 2.42 9.11 -9.40
CA GLY A 305 1.55 10.27 -9.53
C GLY A 305 1.06 10.69 -8.16
N VAL A 306 0.89 11.99 -7.96
CA VAL A 306 0.33 12.54 -6.71
C VAL A 306 -0.77 13.51 -7.07
N ASP A 307 -1.96 13.27 -6.55
CA ASP A 307 -3.15 14.05 -6.85
C ASP A 307 -3.88 14.44 -5.56
N PRO A 308 -4.29 15.71 -5.39
CA PRO A 308 -5.05 16.11 -4.22
C PRO A 308 -6.44 15.49 -4.20
N VAL A 309 -6.86 15.03 -3.02
CA VAL A 309 -8.19 14.52 -2.74
C VAL A 309 -8.88 15.37 -1.68
N ALA A 310 -10.19 15.22 -1.52
CA ALA A 310 -10.94 15.95 -0.51
C ALA A 310 -10.85 15.26 0.86
N GLU A 311 -10.83 13.92 0.87
CA GLU A 311 -10.91 13.11 2.08
C GLU A 311 -9.70 12.16 2.16
N ASP A 312 -9.16 11.98 3.36
CA ASP A 312 -7.98 11.14 3.62
C ASP A 312 -8.30 9.64 3.57
N ASP A 313 -9.58 9.29 3.64
CA ASP A 313 -10.05 7.93 3.50
C ASP A 313 -10.36 7.52 2.05
N LEU A 314 -10.36 8.50 1.12
CA LEU A 314 -10.68 8.32 -0.30
C LEU A 314 -12.14 7.95 -0.59
N ASP A 315 -13.08 8.24 0.31
CA ASP A 315 -14.51 8.07 0.04
C ASP A 315 -14.99 9.03 -1.06
N ASP A 316 -14.32 10.17 -1.22
CA ASP A 316 -14.52 11.10 -2.33
C ASP A 316 -14.02 10.54 -3.68
N VAL A 317 -13.21 9.48 -3.69
CA VAL A 317 -12.70 8.86 -4.91
C VAL A 317 -13.56 7.66 -5.33
N ARG A 318 -14.29 7.83 -6.44
CA ARG A 318 -15.16 6.80 -7.01
C ARG A 318 -14.37 5.74 -7.76
N THR A 319 -13.56 6.15 -8.74
CA THR A 319 -12.79 5.23 -9.61
C THR A 319 -11.41 5.79 -9.95
N VAL A 320 -10.40 4.93 -9.94
CA VAL A 320 -9.07 5.19 -10.52
C VAL A 320 -8.92 4.36 -11.79
N LEU A 321 -8.52 4.98 -12.89
CA LEU A 321 -8.20 4.31 -14.15
C LEU A 321 -6.72 4.46 -14.48
N LEU A 322 -6.07 3.38 -14.92
CA LEU A 322 -4.68 3.37 -15.36
C LEU A 322 -4.60 2.88 -16.78
N ALA A 323 -3.73 3.49 -17.57
CA ALA A 323 -3.46 3.13 -18.95
C ALA A 323 -1.98 3.30 -19.27
N SER A 324 -1.55 2.64 -20.35
CA SER A 324 -0.21 2.79 -20.91
C SER A 324 -0.31 3.11 -22.39
N GLU A 325 0.47 4.08 -22.84
CA GLU A 325 0.53 4.54 -24.23
C GLU A 325 1.99 4.53 -24.72
N PRO A 326 2.24 4.34 -26.03
CA PRO A 326 3.55 4.62 -26.62
C PRO A 326 3.92 6.09 -26.47
N LEU A 327 5.15 6.38 -26.02
CA LEU A 327 5.66 7.74 -25.84
C LEU A 327 5.80 8.48 -27.19
N GLY A 328 6.08 7.74 -28.26
CA GLY A 328 6.26 8.28 -29.62
C GLY A 328 4.96 8.75 -30.29
N GLU A 329 3.80 8.45 -29.71
CA GLU A 329 2.50 8.84 -30.23
C GLU A 329 1.87 9.97 -29.39
N PRO A 330 1.05 10.85 -29.99
CA PRO A 330 0.27 11.82 -29.25
C PRO A 330 -0.64 11.12 -28.24
N PRO A 331 -0.80 11.67 -27.01
CA PRO A 331 -1.68 11.08 -26.01
C PRO A 331 -3.13 11.07 -26.47
N LEU A 332 -3.86 10.01 -26.13
CA LEU A 332 -5.29 9.93 -26.41
C LEU A 332 -6.06 11.01 -25.61
N PRO A 333 -7.18 11.54 -26.14
CA PRO A 333 -7.93 12.57 -25.43
C PRO A 333 -8.59 12.01 -24.15
N GLU A 334 -8.76 12.85 -23.13
CA GLU A 334 -9.43 12.47 -21.86
C GLU A 334 -10.81 11.81 -22.08
N ALA A 335 -11.56 12.28 -23.09
CA ALA A 335 -12.88 11.74 -23.45
C ALA A 335 -12.86 10.24 -23.75
N HIS A 336 -11.77 9.72 -24.31
CA HIS A 336 -11.60 8.29 -24.55
C HIS A 336 -11.66 7.51 -23.22
N TYR A 337 -10.89 7.94 -22.22
CA TYR A 337 -10.82 7.29 -20.92
C TYR A 337 -12.09 7.45 -20.09
N ARG A 338 -12.73 8.63 -20.18
CA ARG A 338 -14.03 8.86 -19.54
C ARG A 338 -15.06 7.82 -19.99
N SER A 339 -15.13 7.53 -21.29
CA SER A 339 -16.06 6.53 -21.82
C SER A 339 -15.82 5.12 -21.25
N ILE A 340 -14.56 4.76 -21.00
CA ILE A 340 -14.18 3.49 -20.39
C ILE A 340 -14.61 3.44 -18.92
N VAL A 341 -14.39 4.53 -18.17
CA VAL A 341 -14.84 4.62 -16.77
C VAL A 341 -16.36 4.54 -16.67
N ASP A 342 -17.09 5.25 -17.51
CA ASP A 342 -18.55 5.24 -17.52
C ASP A 342 -19.10 3.84 -17.87
N ALA A 343 -18.45 3.10 -18.76
CA ALA A 343 -18.79 1.71 -19.05
C ALA A 343 -18.48 0.79 -17.87
N PHE A 344 -17.30 0.91 -17.27
CA PHE A 344 -16.87 0.12 -16.11
C PHE A 344 -17.73 0.37 -14.86
N GLU A 345 -18.20 1.59 -14.65
CA GLU A 345 -19.03 1.89 -13.49
C GLU A 345 -20.46 1.38 -13.63
N ARG A 346 -20.98 1.32 -14.87
CA ARG A 346 -22.27 0.69 -15.21
C ARG A 346 -22.24 -0.83 -15.04
N ASP A 347 -21.18 -1.48 -15.51
CA ASP A 347 -20.95 -2.91 -15.35
C ASP A 347 -19.46 -3.22 -15.08
N PRO A 348 -19.06 -3.30 -13.80
CA PRO A 348 -17.68 -3.55 -13.41
C PRO A 348 -17.14 -4.92 -13.84
N VAL A 349 -18.02 -5.90 -14.07
CA VAL A 349 -17.64 -7.28 -14.40
C VAL A 349 -17.31 -7.40 -15.88
N ALA A 350 -18.20 -6.92 -16.76
CA ALA A 350 -17.93 -6.85 -18.20
C ALA A 350 -16.79 -5.87 -18.52
N GLY A 351 -16.71 -4.77 -17.77
CA GLY A 351 -15.69 -3.74 -17.93
C GLY A 351 -14.27 -4.20 -17.56
N SER A 352 -14.08 -5.29 -16.82
CA SER A 352 -12.77 -5.78 -16.35
C SER A 352 -12.06 -6.76 -17.31
N LEU A 353 -12.70 -7.15 -18.42
CA LEU A 353 -12.14 -8.10 -19.38
C LEU A 353 -11.16 -7.43 -20.37
N PRO A 354 -10.03 -8.06 -20.73
CA PRO A 354 -9.13 -7.58 -21.80
C PRO A 354 -9.81 -7.52 -23.17
N ASP A 355 -9.39 -6.59 -24.04
CA ASP A 355 -10.04 -6.32 -25.34
C ASP A 355 -10.11 -7.54 -26.29
N GLY A 356 -9.12 -8.44 -26.23
CA GLY A 356 -9.13 -9.69 -27.02
C GLY A 356 -10.22 -10.72 -26.62
N LEU A 357 -10.88 -10.51 -25.47
CA LEU A 357 -12.02 -11.33 -25.00
C LEU A 357 -13.37 -10.65 -25.25
N ARG A 358 -13.40 -9.40 -25.74
CA ARG A 358 -14.65 -8.66 -26.02
C ARG A 358 -15.32 -9.11 -27.32
N GLU A 359 -14.56 -9.55 -28.32
CA GLU A 359 -15.13 -10.06 -29.58
C GLU A 359 -15.71 -11.48 -29.45
N GLU A 360 -15.12 -12.34 -28.62
CA GLU A 360 -15.63 -13.72 -28.37
C GLU A 360 -16.75 -13.78 -27.31
N ALA A 361 -16.97 -12.70 -26.55
CA ALA A 361 -18.10 -12.58 -25.62
C ALA A 361 -19.41 -12.18 -26.31
N ARG A 362 -19.43 -11.94 -27.63
CA ARG A 362 -20.66 -12.02 -28.42
C ARG A 362 -21.07 -13.50 -28.54
N LEU A 363 -21.66 -14.03 -27.47
CA LEU A 363 -22.46 -15.25 -27.56
C LEU A 363 -23.76 -14.89 -28.29
N PRO A 364 -24.14 -15.56 -29.39
CA PRO A 364 -25.32 -15.25 -30.20
C PRO A 364 -26.64 -15.74 -29.59
N PHE A 365 -26.80 -15.64 -28.27
CA PHE A 365 -27.95 -16.22 -27.55
C PHE A 365 -28.66 -15.27 -26.58
N LEU A 366 -28.49 -13.96 -26.75
CA LEU A 366 -29.33 -12.95 -26.09
C LEU A 366 -30.02 -12.00 -27.07
N ASP A 367 -30.26 -12.46 -28.29
CA ASP A 367 -31.33 -11.90 -29.13
C ASP A 367 -32.54 -12.84 -28.99
N GLY A 368 -33.20 -12.74 -27.83
CA GLY A 368 -34.56 -13.24 -27.68
C GLY A 368 -35.50 -12.13 -28.12
N GLU A 369 -36.02 -12.22 -29.34
CA GLU A 369 -37.28 -11.59 -29.69
C GLU A 369 -38.33 -12.02 -28.65
N GLY A 370 -38.93 -11.04 -27.99
CA GLY A 370 -39.94 -11.20 -26.95
C GLY A 370 -40.70 -9.89 -26.79
N ASP A 371 -41.61 -9.68 -27.74
CA ASP A 371 -42.86 -8.94 -27.71
C ASP A 371 -43.11 -7.91 -26.59
N GLY A 372 -43.49 -6.71 -27.03
CA GLY A 372 -43.77 -5.57 -26.15
C GLY A 372 -45.02 -5.73 -25.27
N GLU A 373 -44.93 -5.18 -24.06
CA GLU A 373 -46.07 -4.65 -23.31
C GLU A 373 -45.70 -3.28 -22.75
N GLY A 374 -46.62 -2.33 -22.94
CA GLY A 374 -46.41 -0.90 -22.76
C GLY A 374 -46.16 -0.45 -21.32
N ALA A 375 -45.38 0.62 -21.19
CA ALA A 375 -45.26 1.38 -19.95
C ALA A 375 -46.63 2.01 -19.58
N PRO A 376 -47.09 1.93 -18.32
CA PRO A 376 -48.31 2.62 -17.91
C PRO A 376 -48.07 4.13 -17.76
N GLU A 377 -49.02 4.94 -18.25
CA GLU A 377 -49.06 6.39 -18.05
C GLU A 377 -49.19 6.78 -16.56
N PRO A 378 -48.55 7.88 -16.11
CA PRO A 378 -48.62 8.31 -14.71
C PRO A 378 -49.97 8.97 -14.38
N ALA A 379 -50.56 8.51 -13.27
CA ALA A 379 -51.82 9.01 -12.71
C ALA A 379 -51.69 10.43 -12.10
N ALA A 380 -52.83 11.10 -12.00
CA ALA A 380 -53.03 12.49 -11.61
C ALA A 380 -52.35 12.90 -10.28
N ALA A 381 -51.81 14.12 -10.28
CA ALA A 381 -50.95 14.70 -9.24
C ALA A 381 -51.68 14.89 -7.88
N ASP A 382 -50.94 14.61 -6.80
CA ASP A 382 -51.41 14.70 -5.41
C ASP A 382 -51.52 16.16 -4.90
N PRO A 383 -52.47 16.47 -3.99
CA PRO A 383 -52.68 17.81 -3.43
C PRO A 383 -51.45 18.44 -2.75
N LEU A 384 -50.57 17.63 -2.13
CA LEU A 384 -49.34 18.09 -1.50
C LEU A 384 -48.34 18.59 -2.53
N SER A 385 -48.30 17.95 -3.71
CA SER A 385 -47.48 18.36 -4.85
C SER A 385 -47.93 19.70 -5.47
N GLU A 386 -49.22 20.07 -5.37
CA GLU A 386 -49.70 21.41 -5.75
C GLU A 386 -49.38 22.47 -4.69
N LEU A 387 -49.58 22.16 -3.41
CA LEU A 387 -49.25 23.07 -2.30
C LEU A 387 -47.76 23.42 -2.25
N LEU A 388 -46.89 22.43 -2.52
CA LEU A 388 -45.44 22.62 -2.64
C LEU A 388 -45.07 23.42 -3.89
N ARG A 389 -45.78 23.22 -5.02
CA ARG A 389 -45.58 24.02 -6.24
C ARG A 389 -45.92 25.49 -6.02
N GLU A 390 -46.99 25.75 -5.27
CA GLU A 390 -47.46 27.10 -4.93
C GLU A 390 -46.52 27.81 -3.92
N ARG A 391 -45.97 27.07 -2.95
CA ARG A 391 -45.09 27.61 -1.90
C ARG A 391 -43.60 27.70 -2.27
N LEU A 392 -43.13 26.89 -3.22
CA LEU A 392 -41.71 26.80 -3.61
C LEU A 392 -41.43 27.39 -5.01
N GLY A 393 -42.28 28.31 -5.46
CA GLY A 393 -42.15 29.01 -6.75
C GLY A 393 -40.82 29.75 -6.89
N GLY A 394 -39.79 29.03 -7.36
CA GLY A 394 -38.42 29.52 -7.55
C GLY A 394 -37.38 28.43 -7.87
N PHE A 395 -37.69 27.14 -7.70
CA PHE A 395 -36.74 26.04 -7.98
C PHE A 395 -36.91 25.40 -9.36
N ALA A 396 -35.80 24.94 -9.95
CA ALA A 396 -35.78 24.26 -11.24
C ALA A 396 -36.51 22.90 -11.19
N ALA A 397 -37.10 22.51 -12.33
CA ALA A 397 -37.99 21.36 -12.45
C ALA A 397 -37.42 20.01 -11.94
N GLU A 398 -36.09 19.82 -11.96
CA GLU A 398 -35.45 18.60 -11.41
C GLU A 398 -35.47 18.54 -9.87
N GLN A 399 -35.37 19.68 -9.19
CA GLN A 399 -35.39 19.73 -7.73
C GLN A 399 -36.81 19.50 -7.19
N GLN A 400 -37.82 19.96 -7.92
CA GLN A 400 -39.23 19.66 -7.62
C GLN A 400 -39.52 18.15 -7.73
N ARG A 401 -38.85 17.47 -8.66
CA ARG A 401 -38.95 16.02 -8.87
C ARG A 401 -38.28 15.22 -7.75
N TRP A 402 -37.10 15.66 -7.30
CA TRP A 402 -36.40 15.04 -6.17
C TRP A 402 -37.18 15.16 -4.85
N VAL A 403 -37.82 16.32 -4.60
CA VAL A 403 -38.66 16.50 -3.41
C VAL A 403 -39.91 15.62 -3.47
N ALA A 404 -40.57 15.52 -4.63
CA ALA A 404 -41.72 14.63 -4.80
C ALA A 404 -41.36 13.15 -4.56
N GLU A 405 -40.19 12.70 -5.05
CA GLU A 405 -39.70 11.32 -4.83
C GLU A 405 -39.30 11.06 -3.37
N ALA A 406 -38.70 12.04 -2.69
CA ALA A 406 -38.37 11.94 -1.28
C ALA A 406 -39.62 11.84 -0.40
N VAL A 407 -40.66 12.63 -0.70
CA VAL A 407 -41.96 12.59 -0.01
C VAL A 407 -42.67 11.27 -0.25
N ALA A 408 -42.70 10.78 -1.50
CA ALA A 408 -43.27 9.46 -1.81
C ALA A 408 -42.58 8.30 -1.07
N ARG A 409 -41.25 8.39 -0.85
CA ARG A 409 -40.50 7.41 -0.04
C ARG A 409 -40.85 7.48 1.44
N ILE A 410 -41.12 8.68 1.96
CA ILE A 410 -41.52 8.87 3.36
C ILE A 410 -42.94 8.36 3.58
N ASP A 411 -43.87 8.65 2.67
CA ASP A 411 -45.26 8.13 2.72
C ASP A 411 -45.30 6.61 2.61
N ALA A 412 -44.54 6.02 1.68
CA ALA A 412 -44.44 4.56 1.56
C ALA A 412 -43.83 3.90 2.82
N ALA A 413 -42.96 4.61 3.55
CA ALA A 413 -42.39 4.14 4.81
C ALA A 413 -43.34 4.34 6.01
N ALA A 414 -44.16 5.38 5.99
CA ALA A 414 -45.14 5.72 7.02
C ALA A 414 -46.38 4.83 6.96
N ALA A 415 -46.90 4.55 5.76
CA ALA A 415 -48.01 3.62 5.51
C ALA A 415 -47.70 2.19 5.98
N ARG A 416 -46.43 1.73 5.86
CA ARG A 416 -45.98 0.42 6.37
C ARG A 416 -45.92 0.33 7.90
N ARG A 417 -45.99 1.46 8.60
CA ARG A 417 -45.88 1.54 10.06
C ARG A 417 -47.17 2.01 10.73
N GLY A 418 -48.23 2.28 9.95
CA GLY A 418 -49.50 2.79 10.47
C GLY A 418 -49.39 4.17 11.12
N VAL A 419 -48.36 4.95 10.77
CA VAL A 419 -48.10 6.27 11.36
C VAL A 419 -48.52 7.34 10.36
N ASP A 420 -49.44 8.21 10.77
CA ASP A 420 -49.81 9.42 10.04
C ASP A 420 -48.68 10.47 10.16
N ALA A 421 -47.66 10.31 9.32
CA ALA A 421 -46.50 11.20 9.31
C ALA A 421 -46.87 12.63 8.90
N VAL A 422 -47.88 12.79 8.04
CA VAL A 422 -48.35 14.09 7.56
C VAL A 422 -49.08 14.84 8.68
N GLY A 423 -50.01 14.18 9.37
CA GLY A 423 -50.70 14.76 10.53
C GLY A 423 -49.75 15.06 11.71
N ALA A 424 -48.70 14.26 11.91
CA ALA A 424 -47.69 14.51 12.94
C ALA A 424 -46.82 15.74 12.62
N ILE A 425 -46.52 15.96 11.35
CA ILE A 425 -45.74 17.12 10.89
C ILE A 425 -46.61 18.39 10.91
N GLU A 426 -47.88 18.32 10.48
CA GLU A 426 -48.82 19.43 10.60
C GLU A 426 -49.08 19.82 12.06
N ALA A 427 -49.25 18.83 12.95
CA ALA A 427 -49.39 19.08 14.39
C ALA A 427 -48.12 19.67 15.01
N ALA A 428 -46.92 19.23 14.59
CA ALA A 428 -45.65 19.78 15.08
C ALA A 428 -45.37 21.21 14.57
N LEU A 429 -45.89 21.56 13.39
CA LEU A 429 -45.77 22.90 12.81
C LEU A 429 -46.83 23.88 13.35
N GLN A 430 -48.00 23.37 13.76
CA GLN A 430 -49.07 24.15 14.39
C GLN A 430 -48.96 24.21 15.92
N ALA A 431 -48.14 23.36 16.55
CA ALA A 431 -47.89 23.42 17.99
C ALA A 431 -47.24 24.77 18.36
N PRO A 432 -47.84 25.58 19.24
CA PRO A 432 -47.20 26.80 19.71
C PRO A 432 -45.91 26.40 20.44
N ARG A 433 -44.77 26.78 19.87
CA ARG A 433 -43.46 26.50 20.45
C ARG A 433 -43.45 27.01 21.89
N PRO A 434 -43.12 26.18 22.89
CA PRO A 434 -42.93 26.69 24.23
C PRO A 434 -41.80 27.73 24.16
N PRO A 435 -41.93 28.86 24.88
CA PRO A 435 -40.90 29.88 24.88
C PRO A 435 -39.61 29.22 25.36
N ILE A 436 -38.62 29.14 24.46
CA ILE A 436 -37.26 28.77 24.84
C ILE A 436 -36.81 29.89 25.75
N ALA A 437 -36.78 29.60 27.06
CA ALA A 437 -36.19 30.52 28.02
C ALA A 437 -34.77 30.82 27.52
N PRO A 438 -34.41 32.11 27.33
CA PRO A 438 -33.05 32.45 26.94
C PRO A 438 -32.10 31.82 27.97
N PRO A 439 -30.97 31.23 27.52
CA PRO A 439 -30.01 30.68 28.46
C PRO A 439 -29.63 31.76 29.46
N SER A 440 -29.62 31.41 30.74
CA SER A 440 -29.24 32.34 31.81
C SER A 440 -27.87 32.96 31.46
N PRO A 441 -27.70 34.29 31.55
CA PRO A 441 -26.50 35.00 31.10
C PRO A 441 -25.19 34.50 31.73
N GLU A 442 -25.27 33.69 32.78
CA GLU A 442 -24.15 33.22 33.62
C GLU A 442 -23.80 31.72 33.42
N ALA A 443 -24.41 31.01 32.46
CA ALA A 443 -24.11 29.59 32.26
C ALA A 443 -22.72 29.35 31.60
N PRO A 444 -21.84 28.49 32.16
CA PRO A 444 -20.51 28.26 31.61
C PRO A 444 -20.55 27.44 30.31
N LEU A 445 -19.65 27.78 29.36
CA LEU A 445 -19.43 27.02 28.12
C LEU A 445 -18.80 25.65 28.45
N ARG A 446 -19.39 24.55 27.96
CA ARG A 446 -18.97 23.17 28.28
C ARG A 446 -18.50 22.33 27.08
N ASP A 447 -18.65 22.83 25.85
CA ASP A 447 -18.22 22.11 24.65
C ASP A 447 -16.70 22.27 24.43
N ALA A 448 -15.96 21.17 24.53
CA ALA A 448 -14.50 21.13 24.42
C ALA A 448 -13.96 21.59 23.05
N ARG A 449 -14.71 21.39 21.96
CA ARG A 449 -14.32 21.82 20.61
C ARG A 449 -14.44 23.34 20.47
N ILE A 450 -15.53 23.89 21.00
CA ILE A 450 -15.79 25.34 21.01
C ILE A 450 -14.79 26.05 21.94
N LEU A 451 -14.54 25.49 23.14
CA LEU A 451 -13.55 26.02 24.08
C LEU A 451 -12.13 26.02 23.51
N GLY A 452 -11.72 24.96 22.79
CA GLY A 452 -10.42 24.90 22.12
C GLY A 452 -10.26 25.95 21.02
N ALA A 453 -11.29 26.15 20.19
CA ALA A 453 -11.30 27.16 19.14
C ALA A 453 -11.27 28.59 19.72
N LEU A 454 -12.03 28.84 20.80
CA LEU A 454 -12.03 30.11 21.52
C LEU A 454 -10.70 30.41 22.20
N ARG A 455 -10.08 29.43 22.87
CA ARG A 455 -8.75 29.57 23.52
C ARG A 455 -7.69 29.99 22.51
N SER A 456 -7.69 29.36 21.34
CA SER A 456 -6.75 29.65 20.24
C SER A 456 -6.93 31.06 19.67
N ARG A 457 -8.19 31.48 19.42
CA ARG A 457 -8.48 32.84 18.91
C ARG A 457 -8.18 33.92 19.94
N LEU A 458 -8.56 33.71 21.20
CA LEU A 458 -8.31 34.66 22.29
C LEU A 458 -6.80 34.78 22.59
N GLY A 459 -6.06 33.67 22.55
CA GLY A 459 -4.60 33.66 22.70
C GLY A 459 -3.88 34.45 21.61
N LYS A 460 -4.34 34.38 20.35
CA LYS A 460 -3.81 35.19 19.24
C LYS A 460 -4.10 36.68 19.41
N LEU A 461 -5.29 37.03 19.90
CA LEU A 461 -5.70 38.42 20.16
C LEU A 461 -4.90 39.03 21.33
N VAL A 462 -4.66 38.27 22.40
CA VAL A 462 -3.81 38.71 23.53
C VAL A 462 -2.35 38.87 23.10
N ALA A 463 -1.80 37.95 22.32
CA ALA A 463 -0.45 38.07 21.78
C ALA A 463 -0.29 39.27 20.83
N LEU A 464 -1.31 39.56 20.01
CA LEU A 464 -1.36 40.75 19.16
C LEU A 464 -1.40 42.02 20.02
N ARG A 465 -2.21 42.05 21.08
CA ARG A 465 -2.29 43.15 22.05
C ARG A 465 -0.94 43.45 22.71
N GLU A 466 -0.28 42.43 23.26
CA GLU A 466 1.02 42.59 23.93
C GLU A 466 2.10 43.08 22.96
N LYS A 467 2.07 42.57 21.72
CA LYS A 467 2.97 43.02 20.64
C LYS A 467 2.73 44.47 20.23
N GLU A 468 1.50 44.95 20.23
CA GLU A 468 1.16 46.35 19.90
C GLU A 468 1.42 47.31 21.09
N LYS A 469 1.18 46.87 22.34
CA LYS A 469 1.60 47.62 23.54
C LYS A 469 3.13 47.80 23.60
N ALA A 470 3.88 46.75 23.28
CA ALA A 470 5.35 46.80 23.23
C ALA A 470 5.89 47.77 22.16
N LYS A 471 5.07 48.19 21.20
CA LYS A 471 5.41 49.18 20.16
C LYS A 471 5.01 50.62 20.53
N GLY A 472 4.50 50.86 21.74
CA GLY A 472 4.17 52.21 22.23
C GLY A 472 2.85 52.79 21.73
N ALA A 473 1.94 51.96 21.20
CA ALA A 473 0.60 52.41 20.83
C ALA A 473 -0.23 52.70 22.10
N THR A 474 -0.63 53.95 22.31
CA THR A 474 -1.36 54.37 23.52
C THR A 474 -2.88 54.20 23.43
N ALA A 475 -3.44 53.91 22.25
CA ALA A 475 -4.81 53.41 22.09
C ALA A 475 -5.02 52.88 20.66
N LEU A 476 -5.42 51.61 20.54
CA LEU A 476 -5.94 51.01 19.30
C LEU A 476 -7.41 50.67 19.53
N PRO A 477 -8.36 51.15 18.69
CA PRO A 477 -9.79 50.90 18.90
C PRO A 477 -10.10 49.40 18.86
N GLY A 478 -10.71 48.87 19.91
CA GLY A 478 -11.21 47.47 19.97
C GLY A 478 -10.38 46.48 20.80
N LEU A 479 -9.27 46.90 21.43
CA LEU A 479 -8.54 46.06 22.39
C LEU A 479 -9.21 46.01 23.77
N ASP A 480 -9.99 47.02 24.12
CA ASP A 480 -10.70 47.16 25.40
C ASP A 480 -11.73 46.05 25.59
N VAL A 481 -12.31 45.59 24.48
CA VAL A 481 -13.22 44.43 24.40
C VAL A 481 -12.54 43.13 24.82
N ILE A 482 -11.22 43.01 24.66
CA ILE A 482 -10.46 41.82 25.09
C ILE A 482 -10.35 41.79 26.62
N ASP A 483 -10.16 42.95 27.26
CA ASP A 483 -10.12 43.05 28.71
C ASP A 483 -11.51 42.75 29.33
N GLU A 484 -12.59 43.20 28.69
CA GLU A 484 -13.96 42.82 29.08
C GLU A 484 -14.24 41.33 28.90
N ILE A 485 -13.78 40.70 27.81
CA ILE A 485 -13.93 39.24 27.58
C ILE A 485 -13.13 38.44 28.60
N LEU A 486 -11.93 38.88 29.00
CA LEU A 486 -11.09 38.20 29.98
C LEU A 486 -11.58 38.37 31.43
N ALA A 487 -12.31 39.45 31.71
CA ALA A 487 -12.95 39.70 33.00
C ALA A 487 -14.27 38.96 33.20
N ASP A 488 -14.86 38.42 32.12
CA ASP A 488 -16.12 37.68 32.15
C ASP A 488 -15.93 36.26 32.76
N PRO A 489 -16.69 35.91 33.82
CA PRO A 489 -16.57 34.63 34.53
C PRO A 489 -16.71 33.39 33.63
N ARG A 490 -17.42 33.51 32.49
CA ARG A 490 -17.59 32.42 31.51
C ARG A 490 -16.30 32.05 30.80
N PHE A 491 -15.34 32.98 30.73
CA PHE A 491 -14.04 32.82 30.08
C PHE A 491 -12.86 32.79 31.06
N ALA A 492 -13.09 33.02 32.35
CA ALA A 492 -12.07 32.95 33.40
C ALA A 492 -11.32 31.60 33.45
N ALA A 493 -11.97 30.49 33.07
CA ALA A 493 -11.37 29.16 33.00
C ALA A 493 -10.39 28.96 31.83
N LEU A 494 -10.33 29.89 30.85
CA LEU A 494 -9.43 29.80 29.69
C LEU A 494 -7.99 30.22 29.98
N ALA A 495 -7.72 30.76 31.18
CA ALA A 495 -6.43 31.18 31.74
C ALA A 495 -5.26 31.05 30.74
N LEU A 496 -5.10 32.12 29.94
CA LEU A 496 -3.99 32.31 29.01
C LEU A 496 -2.81 32.85 29.82
N GLY A 497 -1.94 31.96 30.30
CA GLY A 497 -0.75 32.37 31.06
C GLY A 497 -0.03 31.30 31.88
N GLY A 498 -0.43 30.04 31.86
CA GLY A 498 0.40 28.96 32.41
C GLY A 498 1.43 28.49 31.37
N GLU A 499 2.71 28.40 31.77
CA GLU A 499 3.72 27.63 31.02
C GLU A 499 3.15 26.26 30.59
N PRO A 500 3.61 25.65 29.47
CA PRO A 500 3.30 24.24 29.22
C PRO A 500 3.57 23.45 30.49
N ALA A 501 2.56 22.74 30.98
CA ALA A 501 2.78 21.73 32.01
C ALA A 501 3.99 20.90 31.56
N ALA A 502 4.94 20.68 32.47
CA ALA A 502 6.09 19.83 32.23
C ALA A 502 5.64 18.54 31.50
N PRO A 503 6.43 18.01 30.55
CA PRO A 503 6.05 16.82 29.80
C PRO A 503 5.53 15.77 30.78
N GLU A 504 4.26 15.42 30.64
CA GLU A 504 3.65 14.46 31.55
C GLU A 504 4.46 13.17 31.46
N GLU A 505 4.90 12.65 32.61
CA GLU A 505 5.63 11.40 32.63
C GLU A 505 4.77 10.31 31.98
N PRO A 506 5.32 9.52 31.04
CA PRO A 506 4.59 8.41 30.43
C PRO A 506 4.06 7.47 31.51
N GLY A 507 2.76 7.17 31.45
CA GLY A 507 2.09 6.37 32.48
C GLY A 507 0.68 5.97 32.07
N PRO A 508 0.01 5.14 32.88
CA PRO A 508 -1.33 4.62 32.56
C PRO A 508 -2.36 5.75 32.56
N GLY A 509 -3.23 5.76 31.54
CA GLY A 509 -4.30 6.74 31.37
C GLY A 509 -3.84 8.18 31.12
N ARG A 510 -2.53 8.45 31.01
CA ARG A 510 -1.97 9.79 30.82
C ARG A 510 -2.29 10.35 29.44
N ASP A 511 -2.37 11.67 29.34
CA ASP A 511 -2.53 12.36 28.06
C ASP A 511 -1.16 12.69 27.45
N LEU A 512 -0.72 11.76 26.60
CA LEU A 512 0.50 11.85 25.82
C LEU A 512 0.20 12.27 24.37
N SER A 513 -1.00 12.82 24.11
CA SER A 513 -1.45 13.04 22.74
C SER A 513 -0.52 13.97 22.00
N GLY A 514 0.01 13.47 20.88
CA GLY A 514 0.94 14.17 20.03
C GLY A 514 2.37 14.28 20.57
N GLN A 515 2.64 13.91 21.82
CA GLN A 515 3.95 14.07 22.46
C GLN A 515 5.07 13.51 21.59
N ASP A 516 6.19 14.25 21.55
CA ASP A 516 7.39 13.73 20.92
C ASP A 516 8.10 12.81 21.92
N LEU A 517 7.95 11.53 21.67
CA LEU A 517 8.57 10.44 22.40
C LEU A 517 9.52 9.65 21.48
N SER A 518 9.94 10.25 20.36
CA SER A 518 10.84 9.63 19.38
C SER A 518 12.17 9.26 20.04
N GLY A 519 12.67 8.06 19.76
CA GLY A 519 13.92 7.56 20.33
C GLY A 519 13.90 7.33 21.85
N LYS A 520 12.78 7.57 22.54
CA LYS A 520 12.72 7.38 24.00
C LYS A 520 12.74 5.89 24.34
N ASP A 521 13.37 5.59 25.47
CA ASP A 521 13.29 4.29 26.10
C ASP A 521 12.05 4.22 27.00
N LEU A 522 11.07 3.43 26.56
CA LEU A 522 9.79 3.15 27.21
C LEU A 522 9.62 1.63 27.41
N ARG A 523 10.73 0.89 27.51
CA ARG A 523 10.71 -0.56 27.71
C ARG A 523 9.95 -0.93 28.98
N GLY A 524 9.00 -1.84 28.85
CA GLY A 524 8.17 -2.29 29.96
C GLY A 524 7.28 -1.21 30.56
N ALA A 525 7.18 -0.02 29.95
CA ALA A 525 6.39 1.08 30.49
C ALA A 525 4.90 0.70 30.55
N ASP A 526 4.23 1.10 31.64
CA ASP A 526 2.78 0.99 31.73
C ASP A 526 2.13 2.22 31.10
N LEU A 527 1.58 2.04 29.92
CA LEU A 527 0.84 3.02 29.12
C LEU A 527 -0.61 2.56 28.90
N THR A 528 -1.12 1.70 29.79
CA THR A 528 -2.46 1.14 29.70
C THR A 528 -3.49 2.28 29.65
N GLY A 529 -4.33 2.30 28.61
CA GLY A 529 -5.34 3.34 28.40
C GLY A 529 -4.79 4.74 28.14
N ALA A 530 -3.48 4.91 27.96
CA ALA A 530 -2.89 6.23 27.69
C ALA A 530 -3.41 6.79 26.37
N ASN A 531 -3.58 8.11 26.33
CA ASN A 531 -3.91 8.80 25.10
C ASN A 531 -2.61 9.19 24.37
N LEU A 532 -2.24 8.41 23.36
CA LEU A 532 -1.12 8.64 22.45
C LEU A 532 -1.60 9.10 21.07
N THR A 533 -2.84 9.55 20.94
CA THR A 533 -3.39 10.05 19.67
C THR A 533 -2.48 11.19 19.21
N GLY A 534 -1.91 11.13 18.00
CA GLY A 534 -0.94 12.17 17.64
C GLY A 534 0.52 11.80 17.78
N ALA A 535 0.83 10.92 18.73
CA ALA A 535 2.15 10.87 19.35
C ALA A 535 3.21 10.43 18.34
N LEU A 536 4.42 10.98 18.52
CA LEU A 536 5.57 10.45 17.81
C LEU A 536 6.30 9.48 18.70
N LEU A 537 6.52 8.32 18.13
CA LEU A 537 7.22 7.20 18.72
C LEU A 537 8.24 6.66 17.71
N THR A 538 8.67 7.50 16.75
CA THR A 538 9.65 7.12 15.73
C THR A 538 10.92 6.62 16.41
N ARG A 539 11.32 5.38 16.14
CA ARG A 539 12.46 4.70 16.80
C ARG A 539 12.39 4.65 18.34
N ALA A 540 11.21 4.85 18.93
CA ALA A 540 11.04 4.66 20.37
C ALA A 540 11.17 3.17 20.71
N ASN A 541 11.71 2.88 21.89
CA ASN A 541 11.78 1.53 22.40
C ASN A 541 10.61 1.27 23.34
N LEU A 542 9.60 0.55 22.87
CA LEU A 542 8.39 0.13 23.58
C LEU A 542 8.41 -1.39 23.85
N ALA A 543 9.58 -2.04 23.82
CA ALA A 543 9.65 -3.48 24.02
C ALA A 543 9.05 -3.87 25.39
N GLY A 544 8.09 -4.80 25.37
CA GLY A 544 7.34 -5.23 26.55
C GLY A 544 6.43 -4.18 27.17
N ALA A 545 6.22 -3.02 26.55
CA ALA A 545 5.33 -1.98 27.08
C ALA A 545 3.87 -2.46 27.14
N ARG A 546 3.14 -2.00 28.16
CA ARG A 546 1.71 -2.30 28.33
C ARG A 546 0.90 -1.14 27.75
N LEU A 547 0.28 -1.35 26.60
CA LEU A 547 -0.50 -0.38 25.82
C LEU A 547 -1.97 -0.82 25.69
N ALA A 548 -2.43 -1.74 26.54
CA ALA A 548 -3.80 -2.25 26.45
C ALA A 548 -4.81 -1.11 26.55
N GLY A 549 -5.72 -1.03 25.58
CA GLY A 549 -6.73 0.03 25.45
C GLY A 549 -6.17 1.43 25.19
N ALA A 550 -4.87 1.58 24.92
CA ALA A 550 -4.29 2.87 24.60
C ALA A 550 -4.85 3.42 23.28
N ARG A 551 -4.97 4.74 23.19
CA ARG A 551 -5.41 5.43 21.97
C ARG A 551 -4.19 5.90 21.21
N LEU A 552 -3.77 5.17 20.19
CA LEU A 552 -2.65 5.50 19.30
C LEU A 552 -3.13 5.99 17.93
N ALA A 553 -4.38 6.46 17.82
CA ALA A 553 -4.92 6.91 16.55
C ALA A 553 -3.95 7.92 15.92
N HIS A 554 -3.55 7.61 14.69
CA HIS A 554 -2.69 8.37 13.82
C HIS A 554 -1.26 8.61 14.37
N ALA A 555 -0.84 7.90 15.41
CA ALA A 555 0.52 7.99 15.95
C ALA A 555 1.58 7.50 14.95
N THR A 556 2.79 8.08 15.03
CA THR A 556 3.93 7.69 14.19
C THR A 556 4.87 6.78 14.98
N LEU A 557 4.81 5.48 14.70
CA LEU A 557 5.60 4.38 15.29
C LEU A 557 6.68 3.86 14.31
N ALA A 558 7.07 4.66 13.31
CA ALA A 558 8.00 4.22 12.29
C ALA A 558 9.32 3.75 12.92
N GLN A 559 9.75 2.52 12.59
CA GLN A 559 10.94 1.87 13.15
C GLN A 559 10.95 1.76 14.68
N ALA A 560 9.80 1.83 15.35
CA ALA A 560 9.70 1.61 16.78
C ALA A 560 9.90 0.13 17.13
N ASP A 561 10.47 -0.13 18.32
CA ASP A 561 10.55 -1.49 18.87
C ASP A 561 9.33 -1.75 19.76
N LEU A 562 8.39 -2.54 19.28
CA LEU A 562 7.17 -3.02 19.95
C LEU A 562 7.30 -4.49 20.36
N THR A 563 8.51 -5.05 20.42
CA THR A 563 8.71 -6.48 20.69
C THR A 563 8.04 -6.90 21.99
N GLY A 564 7.10 -7.85 21.92
CA GLY A 564 6.34 -8.32 23.08
C GLY A 564 5.44 -7.28 23.75
N ALA A 565 5.18 -6.13 23.12
CA ALA A 565 4.28 -5.12 23.66
C ALA A 565 2.82 -5.59 23.66
N ASP A 566 2.05 -5.20 24.68
CA ASP A 566 0.63 -5.52 24.79
C ASP A 566 -0.23 -4.36 24.28
N LEU A 567 -0.73 -4.44 23.05
CA LEU A 567 -1.66 -3.49 22.43
C LEU A 567 -3.10 -4.03 22.40
N THR A 568 -3.47 -4.90 23.35
CA THR A 568 -4.81 -5.49 23.40
C THR A 568 -5.88 -4.40 23.41
N GLY A 569 -6.79 -4.44 22.44
CA GLY A 569 -7.89 -3.46 22.30
C GLY A 569 -7.45 -2.01 22.07
N ALA A 570 -6.18 -1.77 21.71
CA ALA A 570 -5.69 -0.44 21.40
C ALA A 570 -6.30 0.09 20.09
N ASP A 571 -6.41 1.41 19.98
CA ASP A 571 -6.86 2.08 18.75
C ASP A 571 -5.65 2.62 17.99
N LEU A 572 -5.27 1.96 16.90
CA LEU A 572 -4.21 2.35 15.97
C LEU A 572 -4.77 2.89 14.65
N THR A 573 -5.98 3.45 14.64
CA THR A 573 -6.59 4.01 13.43
C THR A 573 -5.67 5.05 12.79
N GLY A 574 -5.24 4.83 11.55
CA GLY A 574 -4.35 5.72 10.80
C GLY A 574 -2.91 5.77 11.30
N ALA A 575 -2.51 4.91 12.24
CA ALA A 575 -1.15 4.91 12.79
C ALA A 575 -0.12 4.42 11.75
N ASN A 576 1.07 4.99 11.77
CA ASN A 576 2.18 4.61 10.89
C ASN A 576 3.25 3.85 11.66
N ALA A 577 3.27 2.53 11.53
CA ALA A 577 4.25 1.61 12.11
C ALA A 577 5.15 0.99 11.03
N SER A 578 5.48 1.75 9.98
CA SER A 578 6.35 1.27 8.89
C SER A 578 7.72 0.86 9.44
N GLY A 579 8.17 -0.34 9.08
CA GLY A 579 9.43 -0.91 9.54
C GLY A 579 9.52 -1.15 11.06
N ALA A 580 8.40 -1.14 11.80
CA ALA A 580 8.43 -1.41 13.24
C ALA A 580 8.77 -2.88 13.55
N HIS A 581 9.41 -3.11 14.70
CA HIS A 581 9.72 -4.45 15.20
C HIS A 581 8.68 -4.85 16.25
N ALA A 582 7.69 -5.65 15.87
CA ALA A 582 6.54 -6.03 16.69
C ALA A 582 6.45 -7.56 16.89
N LYS A 583 7.61 -8.23 16.94
CA LYS A 583 7.69 -9.68 17.18
C LYS A 583 7.02 -10.04 18.51
N GLY A 584 6.08 -10.97 18.47
CA GLY A 584 5.32 -11.40 19.65
C GLY A 584 4.43 -10.33 20.27
N ALA A 585 4.21 -9.19 19.61
CA ALA A 585 3.31 -8.15 20.12
C ALA A 585 1.84 -8.61 20.07
N ILE A 586 1.03 -8.11 21.00
CA ILE A 586 -0.37 -8.52 21.16
C ILE A 586 -1.28 -7.40 20.65
N PHE A 587 -1.89 -7.59 19.50
CA PHE A 587 -2.91 -6.72 18.89
C PHE A 587 -4.33 -7.29 19.03
N ALA A 588 -4.56 -8.20 19.99
CA ALA A 588 -5.84 -8.86 20.15
C ALA A 588 -6.98 -7.84 20.31
N GLY A 589 -7.99 -7.92 19.43
CA GLY A 589 -9.12 -6.98 19.40
C GLY A 589 -8.77 -5.52 19.07
N ALA A 590 -7.54 -5.21 18.64
CA ALA A 590 -7.13 -3.85 18.31
C ALA A 590 -7.83 -3.33 17.04
N THR A 591 -7.97 -2.01 16.97
CA THR A 591 -8.48 -1.30 15.80
C THR A 591 -7.32 -0.78 14.96
N LEU A 592 -7.23 -1.21 13.70
CA LEU A 592 -6.11 -1.00 12.79
C LEU A 592 -6.54 -0.29 11.50
N HIS A 593 -7.74 0.31 11.46
CA HIS A 593 -8.27 1.00 10.27
C HIS A 593 -7.24 1.98 9.71
N GLN A 594 -6.99 1.95 8.40
CA GLN A 594 -6.05 2.84 7.69
C GLN A 594 -4.61 2.83 8.23
N SER A 595 -4.24 1.84 9.06
CA SER A 595 -2.88 1.74 9.58
C SER A 595 -1.89 1.32 8.49
N ILE A 596 -0.64 1.75 8.67
CA ILE A 596 0.47 1.44 7.78
C ILE A 596 1.48 0.59 8.55
N PHE A 597 1.73 -0.63 8.08
CA PHE A 597 2.73 -1.57 8.63
C PHE A 597 3.65 -2.06 7.50
N ASP A 598 3.94 -1.17 6.56
CA ASP A 598 4.82 -1.42 5.43
C ASP A 598 6.18 -1.95 5.93
N GLY A 599 6.53 -3.16 5.51
CA GLY A 599 7.75 -3.85 5.90
C GLY A 599 7.93 -4.06 7.42
N ALA A 600 6.87 -4.00 8.23
CA ALA A 600 6.99 -4.26 9.66
C ALA A 600 7.19 -5.76 9.96
N CYS A 601 7.85 -6.08 11.06
CA CYS A 601 8.04 -7.46 11.54
C CYS A 601 7.03 -7.77 12.65
N LEU A 602 6.02 -8.58 12.35
CA LEU A 602 4.96 -9.05 13.27
C LEU A 602 5.05 -10.57 13.46
N GLU A 603 6.26 -11.15 13.42
CA GLU A 603 6.46 -12.58 13.64
C GLU A 603 5.85 -12.99 14.98
N ARG A 604 5.01 -14.04 14.98
CA ARG A 604 4.29 -14.55 16.17
C ARG A 604 3.44 -13.50 16.89
N ALA A 605 3.07 -12.41 16.24
CA ALA A 605 2.14 -11.44 16.82
C ALA A 605 0.75 -12.05 16.96
N VAL A 606 -0.02 -11.59 17.95
CA VAL A 606 -1.39 -12.03 18.19
C VAL A 606 -2.35 -10.95 17.69
N LEU A 607 -3.00 -11.18 16.55
CA LEU A 607 -3.99 -10.28 15.94
C LEU A 607 -5.42 -10.82 16.06
N SER A 608 -5.66 -11.77 16.96
CA SER A 608 -6.95 -12.44 17.09
C SER A 608 -8.07 -11.42 17.35
N GLY A 609 -9.10 -11.44 16.51
CA GLY A 609 -10.23 -10.50 16.57
C GLY A 609 -9.90 -9.03 16.24
N ALA A 610 -8.68 -8.72 15.80
CA ALA A 610 -8.31 -7.38 15.37
C ALA A 610 -9.13 -6.95 14.14
N LYS A 611 -9.36 -5.64 13.99
CA LYS A 611 -10.20 -5.07 12.92
C LYS A 611 -9.42 -4.05 12.12
N GLY A 612 -9.36 -4.23 10.81
CA GLY A 612 -8.72 -3.29 9.89
C GLY A 612 -9.59 -3.08 8.66
N GLU A 613 -9.68 -1.83 8.23
CA GLU A 613 -10.24 -1.47 6.93
C GLU A 613 -9.23 -0.56 6.24
N ARG A 614 -8.98 -0.76 4.94
CA ARG A 614 -8.06 0.06 4.14
C ARG A 614 -6.63 0.12 4.70
N CYS A 615 -6.16 -0.96 5.33
CA CYS A 615 -4.79 -1.04 5.86
C CYS A 615 -3.76 -1.23 4.73
N VAL A 616 -2.53 -0.73 4.93
CA VAL A 616 -1.43 -0.81 3.95
C VAL A 616 -0.22 -1.50 4.56
N TRP A 617 -0.13 -2.82 4.35
CA TRP A 617 0.87 -3.72 4.95
C TRP A 617 1.65 -4.53 3.89
N PRO A 618 2.18 -3.91 2.82
CA PRO A 618 3.00 -4.65 1.86
C PRO A 618 4.29 -5.16 2.53
N GLY A 619 4.69 -6.38 2.18
CA GLY A 619 5.91 -7.01 2.71
C GLY A 619 5.96 -7.19 4.24
N VAL A 620 4.82 -7.08 4.92
CA VAL A 620 4.75 -7.33 6.37
C VAL A 620 5.09 -8.79 6.66
N ASP A 621 5.86 -9.03 7.72
CA ASP A 621 6.15 -10.39 8.18
C ASP A 621 5.17 -10.80 9.28
N LEU A 622 4.27 -11.72 8.98
CA LEU A 622 3.29 -12.33 9.89
C LEU A 622 3.60 -13.82 10.11
N SER A 623 4.86 -14.23 9.96
CA SER A 623 5.25 -15.64 10.13
C SER A 623 4.87 -16.15 11.52
N GLY A 624 4.12 -17.25 11.57
CA GLY A 624 3.62 -17.83 12.82
C GLY A 624 2.66 -16.95 13.62
N ALA A 625 2.13 -15.86 13.04
CA ALA A 625 1.18 -14.99 13.73
C ALA A 625 -0.19 -15.67 13.95
N GLU A 626 -0.89 -15.24 15.00
CA GLU A 626 -2.23 -15.71 15.36
C GLU A 626 -3.28 -14.63 15.07
N ALA A 627 -3.87 -14.68 13.88
CA ALA A 627 -4.90 -13.74 13.41
C ALA A 627 -6.28 -14.42 13.27
N ASP A 628 -6.57 -15.39 14.14
CA ASP A 628 -7.86 -16.08 14.17
C ASP A 628 -9.00 -15.09 14.39
N THR A 629 -10.08 -15.23 13.63
CA THR A 629 -11.28 -14.35 13.67
C THR A 629 -11.01 -12.86 13.39
N ALA A 630 -9.80 -12.50 12.94
CA ALA A 630 -9.49 -11.12 12.54
C ALA A 630 -10.37 -10.69 11.36
N HIS A 631 -10.67 -9.40 11.29
CA HIS A 631 -11.46 -8.80 10.22
C HIS A 631 -10.63 -7.76 9.48
N PHE A 632 -10.27 -8.07 8.24
CA PHE A 632 -9.64 -7.15 7.31
C PHE A 632 -10.52 -6.94 6.08
N GLU A 633 -10.82 -5.69 5.76
CA GLU A 633 -11.57 -5.31 4.57
C GLU A 633 -10.77 -4.30 3.73
N ARG A 634 -10.66 -4.55 2.42
CA ARG A 634 -9.98 -3.66 1.45
C ARG A 634 -8.51 -3.39 1.81
N CYS A 635 -7.87 -4.31 2.52
CA CYS A 635 -6.47 -4.16 2.94
C CYS A 635 -5.50 -4.63 1.85
N ILE A 636 -4.33 -4.00 1.80
CA ILE A 636 -3.21 -4.34 0.94
C ILE A 636 -2.17 -5.08 1.79
N LEU A 637 -1.95 -6.36 1.49
CA LEU A 637 -0.96 -7.25 2.12
C LEU A 637 -0.10 -7.91 1.03
N GLU A 638 0.21 -7.16 -0.03
CA GLU A 638 0.96 -7.65 -1.17
C GLU A 638 2.37 -8.08 -0.74
N GLY A 639 2.78 -9.29 -1.13
CA GLY A 639 4.08 -9.85 -0.74
C GLY A 639 4.23 -10.16 0.76
N ALA A 640 3.15 -10.14 1.54
CA ALA A 640 3.20 -10.46 2.97
C ALA A 640 3.72 -11.88 3.22
N VAL A 641 4.45 -12.06 4.32
CA VAL A 641 4.94 -13.37 4.76
C VAL A 641 3.97 -13.93 5.79
N LEU A 642 3.28 -15.02 5.45
CA LEU A 642 2.23 -15.66 6.27
C LEU A 642 2.59 -17.11 6.61
N ARG A 643 3.90 -17.44 6.61
CA ARG A 643 4.38 -18.82 6.78
C ARG A 643 3.89 -19.36 8.12
N ARG A 644 3.13 -20.46 8.07
CA ARG A 644 2.56 -21.12 9.26
C ARG A 644 1.73 -20.21 10.16
N ALA A 645 1.20 -19.10 9.63
CA ALA A 645 0.28 -18.24 10.37
C ALA A 645 -1.10 -18.90 10.51
N SER A 646 -1.82 -18.59 11.59
CA SER A 646 -3.20 -19.01 11.80
C SER A 646 -4.14 -17.85 11.50
N LEU A 647 -5.07 -18.05 10.57
CA LEU A 647 -6.12 -17.10 10.16
C LEU A 647 -7.48 -17.80 10.15
N ARG A 648 -7.73 -18.65 11.15
CA ARG A 648 -8.92 -19.49 11.20
C ARG A 648 -10.15 -18.63 11.42
N GLY A 649 -11.15 -18.80 10.57
CA GLY A 649 -12.37 -17.99 10.62
C GLY A 649 -12.14 -16.49 10.40
N ALA A 650 -10.96 -16.07 9.93
CA ALA A 650 -10.69 -14.68 9.62
C ALA A 650 -11.53 -14.21 8.43
N ARG A 651 -11.90 -12.94 8.41
CA ARG A 651 -12.59 -12.28 7.29
C ARG A 651 -11.57 -11.42 6.55
N LEU A 652 -11.19 -11.83 5.36
CA LEU A 652 -10.31 -11.11 4.45
C LEU A 652 -11.13 -10.74 3.22
N LEU A 653 -11.85 -9.62 3.29
CA LEU A 653 -12.82 -9.21 2.28
C LEU A 653 -12.21 -8.18 1.34
N ARG A 654 -12.19 -8.45 0.04
CA ARG A 654 -11.62 -7.54 -0.97
C ARG A 654 -10.16 -7.18 -0.68
N CYS A 655 -9.42 -8.10 -0.07
CA CYS A 655 -8.02 -7.93 0.30
C CYS A 655 -7.08 -8.33 -0.83
N GLN A 656 -5.92 -7.68 -0.88
CA GLN A 656 -4.87 -7.98 -1.85
C GLN A 656 -3.73 -8.71 -1.14
N LEU A 657 -3.66 -10.03 -1.29
CA LEU A 657 -2.59 -10.91 -0.77
C LEU A 657 -1.77 -11.52 -1.92
N SER A 658 -1.70 -10.80 -3.05
CA SER A 658 -0.96 -11.24 -4.22
C SER A 658 0.51 -11.48 -3.84
N LYS A 659 1.08 -12.59 -4.33
CA LYS A 659 2.49 -12.99 -4.12
C LYS A 659 2.88 -13.16 -2.66
N ALA A 660 1.91 -13.36 -1.77
CA ALA A 660 2.16 -13.66 -0.38
C ALA A 660 2.89 -15.01 -0.22
N SER A 661 3.80 -15.08 0.73
CA SER A 661 4.50 -16.31 1.11
C SER A 661 3.73 -16.99 2.25
N ALA A 662 2.75 -17.81 1.90
CA ALA A 662 1.77 -18.40 2.81
C ALA A 662 1.90 -19.94 2.97
N GLU A 663 3.13 -20.45 2.91
CA GLU A 663 3.41 -21.89 3.09
C GLU A 663 2.91 -22.36 4.45
N GLY A 664 2.06 -23.41 4.46
CA GLY A 664 1.50 -24.00 5.67
C GLY A 664 0.53 -23.09 6.44
N VAL A 665 0.00 -22.02 5.84
CA VAL A 665 -0.99 -21.15 6.49
C VAL A 665 -2.29 -21.89 6.81
N ASP A 666 -2.92 -21.61 7.96
CA ASP A 666 -4.26 -22.14 8.30
C ASP A 666 -5.34 -21.08 8.07
N LEU A 667 -6.04 -21.19 6.93
CA LEU A 667 -7.21 -20.41 6.53
C LEU A 667 -8.52 -21.18 6.74
N SER A 668 -8.55 -22.18 7.63
CA SER A 668 -9.75 -22.98 7.86
C SER A 668 -10.95 -22.10 8.25
N GLY A 669 -12.04 -22.21 7.49
CA GLY A 669 -13.26 -21.44 7.73
C GLY A 669 -13.15 -19.94 7.44
N ALA A 670 -12.03 -19.46 6.88
CA ALA A 670 -11.86 -18.05 6.55
C ALA A 670 -12.82 -17.60 5.43
N GLU A 671 -13.20 -16.32 5.45
CA GLU A 671 -13.98 -15.66 4.40
C GLU A 671 -13.06 -14.82 3.52
N LEU A 672 -13.01 -15.14 2.22
CA LEU A 672 -12.05 -14.58 1.25
C LEU A 672 -12.76 -13.80 0.14
N THR A 673 -14.03 -13.45 0.30
CA THR A 673 -14.88 -12.85 -0.74
C THR A 673 -14.16 -11.72 -1.50
N ARG A 674 -14.02 -11.90 -2.82
CA ARG A 674 -13.36 -10.97 -3.76
C ARG A 674 -11.92 -10.61 -3.40
N SER A 675 -11.22 -11.47 -2.67
CA SER A 675 -9.80 -11.29 -2.35
C SER A 675 -8.89 -11.95 -3.38
N SER A 676 -7.71 -11.36 -3.56
CA SER A 676 -6.68 -11.85 -4.48
C SER A 676 -5.55 -12.52 -3.72
N LEU A 677 -5.24 -13.76 -4.10
CA LEU A 677 -4.06 -14.54 -3.72
C LEU A 677 -3.24 -14.89 -4.98
N ALA A 678 -3.30 -14.04 -6.01
CA ALA A 678 -2.60 -14.25 -7.27
C ALA A 678 -1.09 -14.42 -7.04
N GLY A 679 -0.52 -15.55 -7.46
CA GLY A 679 0.90 -15.87 -7.33
C GLY A 679 1.36 -16.16 -5.91
N ALA A 680 0.43 -16.32 -4.96
CA ALA A 680 0.79 -16.67 -3.60
C ALA A 680 1.35 -18.11 -3.53
N ASP A 681 2.32 -18.31 -2.63
CA ASP A 681 2.82 -19.62 -2.28
C ASP A 681 1.99 -20.19 -1.12
N LEU A 682 1.10 -21.12 -1.41
CA LEU A 682 0.15 -21.75 -0.50
C LEU A 682 0.44 -23.26 -0.37
N ARG A 683 1.69 -23.68 -0.57
CA ARG A 683 2.08 -25.09 -0.41
C ARG A 683 1.75 -25.57 1.01
N GLY A 684 1.06 -26.70 1.10
CA GLY A 684 0.58 -27.27 2.36
C GLY A 684 -0.40 -26.39 3.14
N ALA A 685 -0.96 -25.34 2.53
CA ALA A 685 -1.95 -24.48 3.18
C ALA A 685 -3.23 -25.25 3.49
N ARG A 686 -3.91 -24.87 4.56
CA ARG A 686 -5.17 -25.46 5.01
C ARG A 686 -6.31 -24.47 4.80
N LEU A 687 -7.20 -24.76 3.87
CA LEU A 687 -8.37 -23.97 3.49
C LEU A 687 -9.68 -24.71 3.74
N VAL A 688 -9.68 -25.65 4.70
CA VAL A 688 -10.85 -26.49 5.00
C VAL A 688 -12.05 -25.63 5.34
N ARG A 689 -13.15 -25.78 4.59
CA ARG A 689 -14.39 -25.01 4.76
C ARG A 689 -14.22 -23.48 4.63
N ALA A 690 -13.14 -23.00 4.00
CA ALA A 690 -13.02 -21.60 3.61
C ALA A 690 -14.15 -21.20 2.65
N ARG A 691 -14.53 -19.93 2.62
CA ARG A 691 -15.66 -19.42 1.83
C ARG A 691 -15.29 -18.14 1.10
N GLY A 692 -15.90 -17.89 -0.04
CA GLY A 692 -15.79 -16.59 -0.71
C GLY A 692 -16.13 -16.66 -2.19
N GLU A 693 -16.96 -15.76 -2.67
CA GLU A 693 -17.23 -15.62 -4.09
C GLU A 693 -16.08 -14.88 -4.81
N LEU A 694 -15.86 -15.20 -6.08
CA LEU A 694 -15.01 -14.44 -7.00
C LEU A 694 -13.57 -14.23 -6.48
N THR A 695 -13.03 -15.23 -5.79
CA THR A 695 -11.64 -15.22 -5.30
C THR A 695 -10.64 -15.42 -6.44
N VAL A 696 -9.50 -14.72 -6.39
CA VAL A 696 -8.51 -14.75 -7.47
C VAL A 696 -7.24 -15.49 -7.04
N TRP A 697 -6.88 -16.56 -7.75
CA TRP A 697 -5.77 -17.47 -7.42
C TRP A 697 -4.83 -17.69 -8.62
N LEU A 698 -4.77 -16.72 -9.53
CA LEU A 698 -4.00 -16.82 -10.77
C LEU A 698 -2.57 -17.25 -10.45
N GLY A 699 -2.09 -18.32 -11.09
CA GLY A 699 -0.74 -18.85 -10.92
C GLY A 699 -0.27 -19.07 -9.48
N ALA A 700 -1.19 -19.23 -8.53
CA ALA A 700 -0.86 -19.58 -7.16
C ALA A 700 -0.31 -21.03 -7.07
N SER A 701 0.55 -21.28 -6.10
CA SER A 701 1.10 -22.61 -5.80
C SER A 701 0.35 -23.23 -4.63
N LEU A 702 -0.44 -24.27 -4.87
CA LEU A 702 -1.26 -24.97 -3.89
C LEU A 702 -0.85 -26.45 -3.74
N ALA A 703 0.43 -26.79 -3.98
CA ALA A 703 0.88 -28.17 -3.83
C ALA A 703 0.57 -28.70 -2.43
N ASP A 704 -0.05 -29.88 -2.35
CA ASP A 704 -0.46 -30.54 -1.10
C ASP A 704 -1.43 -29.71 -0.21
N ALA A 705 -2.07 -28.67 -0.75
CA ALA A 705 -3.02 -27.85 0.00
C ALA A 705 -4.32 -28.63 0.31
N ASP A 706 -4.90 -28.38 1.48
CA ASP A 706 -6.16 -28.97 1.94
C ASP A 706 -7.32 -27.99 1.77
N VAL A 707 -8.07 -28.12 0.67
CA VAL A 707 -9.18 -27.24 0.26
C VAL A 707 -10.54 -27.92 0.48
N ARG A 708 -10.59 -28.95 1.33
CA ARG A 708 -11.79 -29.80 1.49
C ARG A 708 -12.98 -29.00 2.03
N GLY A 709 -14.13 -29.18 1.37
CA GLY A 709 -15.39 -28.53 1.78
C GLY A 709 -15.40 -27.01 1.67
N ALA A 710 -14.41 -26.40 0.99
CA ALA A 710 -14.41 -24.97 0.73
C ALA A 710 -15.56 -24.58 -0.22
N ALA A 711 -16.12 -23.39 -0.08
CA ALA A 711 -17.16 -22.86 -0.96
C ALA A 711 -16.65 -21.59 -1.65
N LEU A 712 -16.12 -21.77 -2.87
CA LEU A 712 -15.45 -20.75 -3.66
C LEU A 712 -16.06 -20.62 -5.07
N PRO A 713 -17.34 -20.22 -5.20
CA PRO A 713 -17.98 -20.08 -6.51
C PRO A 713 -17.32 -18.95 -7.32
N GLY A 714 -17.15 -19.19 -8.61
CA GLY A 714 -16.51 -18.25 -9.55
C GLY A 714 -15.02 -18.02 -9.29
N ALA A 715 -14.35 -18.90 -8.54
CA ALA A 715 -12.93 -18.74 -8.23
C ALA A 715 -12.05 -18.84 -9.49
N HIS A 716 -11.02 -18.00 -9.57
CA HIS A 716 -10.12 -17.92 -10.72
C HIS A 716 -8.77 -18.60 -10.44
N PHE A 717 -8.63 -19.88 -10.79
CA PHE A 717 -7.42 -20.69 -10.66
C PHE A 717 -6.58 -20.77 -11.95
N THR A 718 -6.78 -19.85 -12.91
CA THR A 718 -6.07 -19.90 -14.19
C THR A 718 -4.55 -19.91 -13.98
N GLY A 719 -3.87 -20.93 -14.53
CA GLY A 719 -2.43 -21.12 -14.42
C GLY A 719 -1.93 -21.57 -13.04
N ALA A 720 -2.81 -21.82 -12.07
CA ALA A 720 -2.42 -22.28 -10.73
C ALA A 720 -1.78 -23.68 -10.79
N SER A 721 -0.84 -23.95 -9.89
CA SER A 721 -0.21 -25.27 -9.72
C SER A 721 -0.68 -25.87 -8.42
N ALA A 722 -1.49 -26.93 -8.48
CA ALA A 722 -2.12 -27.56 -7.32
C ALA A 722 -1.92 -29.10 -7.32
N PRO A 723 -0.69 -29.61 -7.48
CA PRO A 723 -0.46 -31.05 -7.46
C PRO A 723 -0.78 -31.62 -6.07
N ARG A 724 -1.49 -32.76 -6.05
CA ARG A 724 -1.94 -33.47 -4.83
C ARG A 724 -2.79 -32.62 -3.86
N ALA A 725 -3.33 -31.49 -4.34
CA ALA A 725 -4.26 -30.68 -3.56
C ALA A 725 -5.59 -31.43 -3.36
N ARG A 726 -6.22 -31.24 -2.19
CA ARG A 726 -7.46 -31.93 -1.81
C ARG A 726 -8.64 -30.98 -1.86
N PHE A 727 -9.37 -30.99 -2.95
CA PHE A 727 -10.63 -30.26 -3.17
C PHE A 727 -11.88 -31.09 -2.82
N SER A 728 -11.74 -32.25 -2.18
CA SER A 728 -12.86 -33.16 -1.96
C SER A 728 -14.03 -32.46 -1.23
N GLY A 729 -15.24 -32.53 -1.80
CA GLY A 729 -16.43 -31.89 -1.25
C GLY A 729 -16.48 -30.36 -1.37
N ALA A 730 -15.54 -29.73 -2.07
CA ALA A 730 -15.56 -28.28 -2.29
C ALA A 730 -16.68 -27.87 -3.27
N SER A 731 -17.29 -26.71 -3.05
CA SER A 731 -18.19 -26.07 -4.02
C SER A 731 -17.41 -25.01 -4.79
N LEU A 732 -17.28 -25.23 -6.09
CA LEU A 732 -16.41 -24.56 -7.04
C LEU A 732 -17.18 -24.31 -8.35
N ALA A 733 -18.50 -24.06 -8.25
CA ALA A 733 -19.33 -23.74 -9.40
C ALA A 733 -18.73 -22.53 -10.15
N GLU A 734 -18.68 -22.62 -11.47
CA GLU A 734 -18.13 -21.62 -12.40
C GLU A 734 -16.65 -21.27 -12.16
N ALA A 735 -15.91 -22.10 -11.42
CA ALA A 735 -14.50 -21.89 -11.20
C ALA A 735 -13.69 -22.08 -12.49
N ARG A 736 -12.62 -21.28 -12.67
CA ARG A 736 -11.77 -21.27 -13.86
C ARG A 736 -10.43 -21.92 -13.55
N PHE A 737 -10.22 -23.13 -14.04
CA PHE A 737 -8.98 -23.90 -13.95
C PHE A 737 -8.16 -23.89 -15.26
N ARG A 738 -8.38 -22.90 -16.13
CA ARG A 738 -7.67 -22.88 -17.43
C ARG A 738 -6.15 -22.90 -17.24
N ARG A 739 -5.45 -23.78 -17.96
CA ARG A 739 -3.97 -23.94 -17.86
C ARG A 739 -3.47 -24.27 -16.44
N ALA A 740 -4.34 -24.69 -15.52
CA ALA A 740 -3.92 -25.11 -14.19
C ALA A 740 -3.27 -26.50 -14.25
N SER A 741 -2.30 -26.78 -13.38
CA SER A 741 -1.84 -28.14 -13.10
C SER A 741 -2.55 -28.66 -11.85
N LEU A 742 -3.26 -29.78 -12.00
CA LEU A 742 -4.04 -30.48 -10.97
C LEU A 742 -3.56 -31.93 -10.84
N GLU A 743 -2.26 -32.17 -11.05
CA GLU A 743 -1.69 -33.52 -11.07
C GLU A 743 -1.90 -34.25 -9.73
N GLY A 744 -2.59 -35.39 -9.76
CA GLY A 744 -2.93 -36.15 -8.56
C GLY A 744 -3.88 -35.43 -7.60
N ALA A 745 -4.54 -34.35 -8.01
CA ALA A 745 -5.47 -33.62 -7.16
C ALA A 745 -6.76 -34.44 -6.89
N ASP A 746 -7.30 -34.30 -5.68
CA ASP A 746 -8.56 -34.95 -5.28
C ASP A 746 -9.72 -33.97 -5.35
N LEU A 747 -10.52 -34.06 -6.42
CA LEU A 747 -11.75 -33.29 -6.62
C LEU A 747 -13.01 -34.13 -6.35
N SER A 748 -12.90 -35.23 -5.60
CA SER A 748 -14.03 -36.14 -5.34
C SER A 748 -15.19 -35.44 -4.62
N ARG A 749 -16.42 -35.71 -5.05
CA ARG A 749 -17.67 -35.16 -4.47
C ARG A 749 -17.72 -33.63 -4.45
N SER A 750 -16.90 -32.96 -5.27
CA SER A 750 -16.94 -31.51 -5.42
C SER A 750 -18.09 -31.08 -6.34
N ASP A 751 -18.57 -29.86 -6.15
CA ASP A 751 -19.49 -29.21 -7.07
C ASP A 751 -18.70 -28.31 -8.02
N LEU A 752 -18.62 -28.71 -9.29
CA LEU A 752 -17.86 -28.08 -10.36
C LEU A 752 -18.80 -27.68 -11.52
N PHE A 753 -20.07 -27.40 -11.22
CA PHE A 753 -21.03 -26.94 -12.22
C PHE A 753 -20.45 -25.78 -13.04
N GLY A 754 -20.44 -25.88 -14.37
CA GLY A 754 -19.94 -24.81 -15.25
C GLY A 754 -18.44 -24.51 -15.14
N ALA A 755 -17.65 -25.34 -14.46
CA ALA A 755 -16.21 -25.10 -14.27
C ALA A 755 -15.43 -25.24 -15.59
N ASP A 756 -14.34 -24.49 -15.73
CA ASP A 756 -13.57 -24.40 -16.97
C ASP A 756 -12.14 -24.92 -16.79
N PHE A 757 -11.88 -26.12 -17.32
CA PHE A 757 -10.60 -26.82 -17.30
C PHE A 757 -9.81 -26.65 -18.60
N GLY A 758 -10.10 -25.64 -19.42
CA GLY A 758 -9.46 -25.51 -20.73
C GLY A 758 -7.92 -25.47 -20.65
N LYS A 759 -7.22 -26.34 -21.39
CA LYS A 759 -5.75 -26.48 -21.35
C LYS A 759 -5.16 -26.90 -20.00
N ALA A 760 -5.98 -27.41 -19.06
CA ALA A 760 -5.49 -27.87 -17.76
C ALA A 760 -4.74 -29.20 -17.87
N VAL A 761 -3.79 -29.44 -16.96
CA VAL A 761 -3.09 -30.71 -16.78
C VAL A 761 -3.73 -31.44 -15.60
N LEU A 762 -4.34 -32.59 -15.85
CA LEU A 762 -5.19 -33.35 -14.93
C LEU A 762 -4.64 -34.74 -14.59
N THR A 763 -3.41 -35.07 -14.99
CA THR A 763 -2.84 -36.42 -14.84
C THR A 763 -3.00 -36.97 -13.42
N GLY A 764 -3.67 -38.12 -13.28
CA GLY A 764 -3.95 -38.77 -11.99
C GLY A 764 -4.97 -38.05 -11.09
N ALA A 765 -5.64 -37.00 -11.56
CA ALA A 765 -6.68 -36.32 -10.79
C ALA A 765 -7.93 -37.20 -10.62
N THR A 766 -8.60 -37.11 -9.47
CA THR A 766 -9.85 -37.84 -9.21
C THR A 766 -11.04 -36.90 -9.11
N PHE A 767 -12.12 -37.26 -9.81
CA PHE A 767 -13.40 -36.56 -9.88
C PHE A 767 -14.54 -37.46 -9.40
N ARG A 768 -14.26 -38.49 -8.57
CA ARG A 768 -15.25 -39.48 -8.13
C ARG A 768 -16.47 -38.80 -7.49
N GLY A 769 -17.65 -39.04 -8.05
CA GLY A 769 -18.90 -38.44 -7.55
C GLY A 769 -18.98 -36.91 -7.66
N ALA A 770 -18.12 -36.26 -8.45
CA ALA A 770 -18.15 -34.81 -8.63
C ALA A 770 -19.29 -34.37 -9.56
N ASN A 771 -19.85 -33.18 -9.33
CA ASN A 771 -20.81 -32.57 -10.23
C ASN A 771 -20.08 -31.74 -11.30
N LEU A 772 -19.92 -32.28 -12.51
CA LEU A 772 -19.21 -31.63 -13.63
C LEU A 772 -20.19 -31.09 -14.70
N TYR A 773 -21.47 -30.94 -14.37
CA TYR A 773 -22.49 -30.52 -15.33
C TYR A 773 -22.09 -29.18 -15.99
N GLU A 774 -22.18 -29.10 -17.32
CA GLU A 774 -21.75 -27.92 -18.11
C GLU A 774 -20.27 -27.50 -17.95
N SER A 775 -19.42 -28.36 -17.39
CA SER A 775 -17.97 -28.12 -17.34
C SER A 775 -17.32 -28.16 -18.72
N LYS A 776 -16.23 -27.41 -18.90
CA LYS A 776 -15.49 -27.31 -20.16
C LYS A 776 -14.10 -27.93 -20.03
N PHE A 777 -13.71 -28.78 -20.96
CA PHE A 777 -12.42 -29.49 -20.95
C PHE A 777 -11.60 -29.27 -22.23
N LEU A 778 -11.84 -28.18 -22.96
CA LEU A 778 -11.18 -27.88 -24.23
C LEU A 778 -9.64 -27.95 -24.12
N GLN A 779 -8.99 -28.86 -24.86
CA GLN A 779 -7.54 -29.07 -24.83
C GLN A 779 -6.96 -29.44 -23.45
N ALA A 780 -7.78 -29.92 -22.51
CA ALA A 780 -7.28 -30.46 -21.24
C ALA A 780 -6.58 -31.81 -21.48
N ALA A 781 -5.50 -32.08 -20.75
CA ALA A 781 -4.74 -33.33 -20.84
C ALA A 781 -4.66 -34.01 -19.48
N GLY A 782 -4.93 -35.31 -19.39
CA GLY A 782 -4.80 -36.04 -18.13
C GLY A 782 -4.87 -37.55 -18.31
N ALA A 783 -3.72 -38.23 -18.17
CA ALA A 783 -3.69 -39.69 -18.12
C ALA A 783 -4.10 -40.18 -16.73
N GLY A 784 -4.87 -41.27 -16.65
CA GLY A 784 -5.24 -41.89 -15.38
C GLY A 784 -6.23 -41.09 -14.52
N CYS A 785 -7.01 -40.18 -15.11
CA CYS A 785 -8.10 -39.50 -14.40
C CYS A 785 -9.22 -40.48 -14.02
N ASP A 786 -9.79 -40.31 -12.83
CA ASP A 786 -10.91 -41.13 -12.34
C ASP A 786 -12.21 -40.31 -12.30
N PHE A 787 -13.20 -40.68 -13.12
CA PHE A 787 -14.52 -40.04 -13.20
C PHE A 787 -15.66 -40.91 -12.64
N GLU A 788 -15.37 -41.93 -11.83
CA GLU A 788 -16.40 -42.86 -11.34
C GLU A 788 -17.53 -42.12 -10.59
N GLY A 789 -18.76 -42.23 -11.11
CA GLY A 789 -19.94 -41.57 -10.53
C GLY A 789 -20.01 -40.05 -10.75
N ALA A 790 -19.13 -39.44 -11.55
CA ALA A 790 -19.18 -38.03 -11.87
C ALA A 790 -20.34 -37.68 -12.83
N ASN A 791 -20.97 -36.52 -12.65
CA ASN A 791 -22.02 -36.03 -13.54
C ASN A 791 -21.44 -35.16 -14.66
N LEU A 792 -21.22 -35.74 -15.84
CA LEU A 792 -20.64 -35.06 -17.02
C LEU A 792 -21.69 -34.58 -18.04
N LYS A 793 -22.96 -34.49 -17.66
CA LYS A 793 -24.02 -34.08 -18.61
C LYS A 793 -23.78 -32.64 -19.09
N ARG A 794 -23.94 -32.41 -20.40
CA ARG A 794 -23.70 -31.13 -21.10
C ARG A 794 -22.28 -30.58 -20.98
N SER A 795 -21.34 -31.34 -20.43
CA SER A 795 -19.93 -30.94 -20.40
C SER A 795 -19.34 -31.02 -21.80
N THR A 796 -18.45 -30.09 -22.16
CA THR A 796 -17.75 -30.12 -23.44
C THR A 796 -16.41 -30.83 -23.29
N LEU A 797 -16.28 -31.97 -23.96
CA LEU A 797 -15.05 -32.75 -24.13
C LEU A 797 -14.69 -32.69 -25.62
N GLU A 798 -13.40 -32.57 -25.97
CA GLU A 798 -12.99 -32.81 -27.37
C GLU A 798 -12.99 -34.32 -27.63
N ASP A 799 -13.44 -34.72 -28.82
CA ASP A 799 -13.18 -36.07 -29.33
C ASP A 799 -11.65 -36.20 -29.53
N VAL A 800 -11.04 -37.12 -28.78
CA VAL A 800 -9.59 -37.40 -28.79
C VAL A 800 -9.15 -38.01 -30.10
#